data_AF-A0AAV9ITR4-F1
#
_entry.id   AF-A0AAV9ITR4-F1
#
_cell.length_a   1.000
_cell.length_b   1.000
_cell.length_c   1.000
_cell.angle_alpha   90.00
_cell.angle_beta   90.00
_cell.angle_gamma   90.00
#
_symmetry.space_group_name_H-M   'P 1'
#
loop_
_entity.id
_entity.type
_entity.pdbx_description
1 polymer ?
#
loop_
_entity_poly.entity_id
_entity_poly.type
_entity_poly.pdbx_seq_one_letter_code
_entity_poly.pdbx_strand_id
1 'polypeptide(L)'
;MPLSSVSHEGGTPPASSAARLASFAASTDPHCGVAASLSTYFLTIATVLGTGVLGLPVSLYRCGVRPFLVWFTVTVVAQCGTVYGTVELLQRAQRDAALRSRETRVIGSNAVGEEMEQGELDGAGVPAVSGKQAQAISQTDLWLDGDIAAAAVSRNNHADLYGSMEAVHITMHHRRGTGSSHRSSSSSSSSGSGGPLRQASPASSVAVASARRPHPTDKHRWEATAAAENGIVEETGPAPDRTSGPSLYEMGEMYLPYRSLRWAFEASVFLHFVSILISYALAGPQAYAQLFRGVGVRHLRPHPALSSASSATAALAPDWAVALFCLLCTTALLFCLNAVLPVLTVATGLKATLLVVIVLLVGVIGAQVGHSWHNRWSAWAEPFLVGTVALGGIATVMPVTYARLGGQPSTTGVRRYRAAVIGGLLTCYVLNVVWCVSVLAVVPQTAPLSPSGNATAVPSLDAAQQAGEISTIPLVQTLELRGMSSVRVVDALVNLFITVSITVSFLVVGAGLRHMIDGVVAMGERKEMSREDALSSAASRLGDRSASTVERGGPGDDAEWVAAAAASGPERLDGGRRSGLPFKALRMNGTALAPVVELWHRPSVRRYVLYATFYGFILVMALLNPHGFLAVMAGFTSLGLNLACGVFVALMLLCSAAVAPRPQPDGPPTADAEHDMLPDAATTVPLPLPRAVARAVAYGCLGFFGFAVAADAFWWLPHRLFSGGG
;
A
#
# COMPACT_ATOMS: atom_id res chain seq x y z
N MET A 1 -16.60 -1.50 -78.58
CA MET A 1 -16.97 -0.07 -78.52
C MET A 1 -18.42 0.05 -78.98
N PRO A 2 -19.30 0.83 -78.32
CA PRO A 2 -18.99 2.00 -77.51
C PRO A 2 -19.02 1.75 -75.99
N LEU A 3 -18.32 2.66 -75.31
CA LEU A 3 -18.08 2.77 -73.88
C LEU A 3 -19.14 3.69 -73.26
N SER A 4 -19.72 3.30 -72.13
CA SER A 4 -20.34 4.24 -71.19
C SER A 4 -19.84 3.93 -69.77
N SER A 5 -19.18 4.95 -69.22
CA SER A 5 -18.51 5.00 -67.93
C SER A 5 -19.51 4.99 -66.78
N VAL A 6 -19.41 3.98 -65.90
CA VAL A 6 -20.05 4.00 -64.57
C VAL A 6 -18.98 4.34 -63.55
N SER A 7 -19.16 5.49 -62.92
CA SER A 7 -18.34 6.06 -61.85
C SER A 7 -18.35 5.14 -60.64
N HIS A 8 -17.17 4.71 -60.21
CA HIS A 8 -16.97 4.08 -58.90
C HIS A 8 -17.00 5.17 -57.82
N GLU A 9 -18.12 5.30 -57.10
CA GLU A 9 -18.12 5.98 -55.80
C GLU A 9 -17.47 5.05 -54.77
N GLY A 10 -16.32 5.49 -54.26
CA GLY A 10 -15.61 4.84 -53.17
C GLY A 10 -16.37 4.99 -51.86
N GLY A 11 -17.10 3.94 -51.47
CA GLY A 11 -17.63 3.80 -50.12
C GLY A 11 -16.50 3.57 -49.13
N THR A 12 -16.19 4.57 -48.31
CA THR A 12 -15.37 4.40 -47.12
C THR A 12 -16.13 3.51 -46.12
N PRO A 13 -15.49 2.48 -45.52
CA PRO A 13 -16.17 1.62 -44.57
C PRO A 13 -16.52 2.41 -43.29
N PRO A 14 -17.66 2.12 -42.64
CA PRO A 14 -18.16 2.92 -41.54
C PRO A 14 -17.28 2.77 -40.30
N ALA A 15 -16.44 3.78 -40.03
CA ALA A 15 -15.66 3.96 -38.80
C ALA A 15 -16.53 4.20 -37.53
N SER A 16 -17.81 3.82 -37.56
CA SER A 16 -18.80 4.27 -36.59
C SER A 16 -18.90 3.41 -35.32
N SER A 17 -18.41 2.17 -35.30
CA SER A 17 -18.52 1.32 -34.10
C SER A 17 -17.32 1.47 -33.16
N ALA A 18 -16.09 1.53 -33.70
CA ALA A 18 -14.88 1.76 -32.91
C ALA A 18 -14.82 3.20 -32.38
N ALA A 19 -15.22 4.19 -33.20
CA ALA A 19 -15.30 5.58 -32.77
C ALA A 19 -16.43 5.82 -31.75
N ARG A 20 -17.53 5.05 -31.80
CA ARG A 20 -18.59 5.10 -30.77
C ARG A 20 -18.19 4.41 -29.47
N LEU A 21 -17.41 3.33 -29.51
CA LEU A 21 -16.82 2.74 -28.31
C LEU A 21 -15.76 3.65 -27.68
N ALA A 22 -14.94 4.31 -28.51
CA ALA A 22 -13.98 5.32 -28.07
C ALA A 22 -14.67 6.60 -27.54
N SER A 23 -15.76 7.05 -28.17
CA SER A 23 -16.50 8.23 -27.70
C SER A 23 -17.38 7.93 -26.48
N PHE A 24 -17.90 6.71 -26.34
CA PHE A 24 -18.57 6.25 -25.11
C PHE A 24 -17.58 6.11 -23.95
N ALA A 25 -16.32 5.73 -24.23
CA ALA A 25 -15.25 5.75 -23.25
C ALA A 25 -14.76 7.18 -22.90
N ALA A 26 -14.94 8.15 -23.81
CA ALA A 26 -14.51 9.54 -23.62
C ALA A 26 -15.58 10.47 -23.03
N SER A 27 -16.87 10.15 -23.13
CA SER A 27 -17.97 11.01 -22.64
C SER A 27 -18.46 10.71 -21.23
N THR A 28 -18.01 9.61 -20.61
CA THR A 28 -18.23 9.37 -19.20
C THR A 28 -17.14 10.07 -18.41
N ASP A 29 -17.51 11.06 -17.61
CA ASP A 29 -16.67 11.77 -16.64
C ASP A 29 -15.58 10.84 -16.06
N PRO A 30 -14.33 10.91 -16.58
CA PRO A 30 -13.33 9.85 -16.44
C PRO A 30 -12.90 9.63 -14.99
N HIS A 31 -13.24 10.56 -14.10
CA HIS A 31 -12.84 10.58 -12.71
C HIS A 31 -13.84 9.89 -11.76
N CYS A 32 -15.01 9.43 -12.22
CA CYS A 32 -16.03 8.86 -11.32
C CYS A 32 -16.89 7.71 -11.89
N GLY A 33 -16.42 7.06 -12.97
CA GLY A 33 -17.14 6.00 -13.67
C GLY A 33 -17.16 4.63 -12.97
N VAL A 34 -18.18 3.82 -13.29
CA VAL A 34 -18.28 2.40 -12.88
C VAL A 34 -17.04 1.60 -13.27
N ALA A 35 -16.41 1.94 -14.41
CA ALA A 35 -15.18 1.31 -14.89
C ALA A 35 -14.00 1.45 -13.90
N ALA A 36 -13.82 2.61 -13.28
CA ALA A 36 -12.75 2.83 -12.29
C ALA A 36 -12.99 2.00 -11.03
N SER A 37 -14.26 1.88 -10.60
CA SER A 37 -14.64 1.04 -9.46
C SER A 37 -14.41 -0.46 -9.77
N LEU A 38 -14.78 -0.91 -10.97
CA LEU A 38 -14.52 -2.28 -11.43
C LEU A 38 -13.02 -2.57 -11.53
N SER A 39 -12.23 -1.65 -12.08
CA SER A 39 -10.76 -1.79 -12.13
C SER A 39 -10.17 -1.90 -10.73
N THR A 40 -10.61 -1.06 -9.78
CA THR A 40 -10.19 -1.12 -8.38
C THR A 40 -10.58 -2.44 -7.71
N TYR A 41 -11.79 -2.94 -7.97
CA TYR A 41 -12.27 -4.23 -7.48
C TYR A 41 -11.41 -5.39 -8.01
N PHE A 42 -11.14 -5.45 -9.30
CA PHE A 42 -10.28 -6.50 -9.87
C PHE A 42 -8.85 -6.39 -9.37
N LEU A 43 -8.27 -5.18 -9.30
CA LEU A 43 -6.93 -4.97 -8.79
C LEU A 43 -6.79 -5.38 -7.31
N THR A 44 -7.83 -5.15 -6.52
CA THR A 44 -7.94 -5.67 -5.15
C THR A 44 -7.86 -7.19 -5.14
N ILE A 45 -8.63 -7.86 -6.00
CA ILE A 45 -8.59 -9.32 -6.13
C ILE A 45 -7.18 -9.78 -6.57
N ALA A 46 -6.55 -9.12 -7.54
CA ALA A 46 -5.20 -9.48 -8.00
C ALA A 46 -4.19 -9.51 -6.86
N THR A 47 -4.25 -8.47 -6.03
CA THR A 47 -3.32 -8.22 -4.93
C THR A 47 -3.50 -9.26 -3.82
N VAL A 48 -4.74 -9.55 -3.45
CA VAL A 48 -5.06 -10.37 -2.28
C VAL A 48 -5.13 -11.87 -2.60
N LEU A 49 -5.69 -12.26 -3.75
CA LEU A 49 -6.05 -13.65 -4.03
C LEU A 49 -4.84 -14.58 -4.20
N GLY A 50 -3.70 -14.05 -4.66
CA GLY A 50 -2.54 -14.87 -5.04
C GLY A 50 -1.91 -15.65 -3.89
N THR A 51 -1.77 -15.02 -2.71
CA THR A 51 -1.13 -15.66 -1.54
C THR A 51 -2.02 -16.72 -0.90
N GLY A 52 -3.33 -16.45 -0.80
CA GLY A 52 -4.29 -17.35 -0.16
C GLY A 52 -4.41 -18.71 -0.86
N VAL A 53 -4.53 -18.70 -2.18
CA VAL A 53 -4.72 -19.93 -2.97
C VAL A 53 -3.51 -20.87 -2.88
N LEU A 54 -2.30 -20.32 -2.78
CA LEU A 54 -1.06 -21.12 -2.75
C LEU A 54 -0.83 -21.74 -1.37
N GLY A 55 -0.92 -20.94 -0.31
CA GLY A 55 -0.46 -21.30 1.03
C GLY A 55 -1.53 -21.84 1.98
N LEU A 56 -2.78 -21.35 1.88
CA LEU A 56 -3.76 -21.63 2.92
C LEU A 56 -4.10 -23.11 3.07
N PRO A 57 -4.39 -23.89 2.00
CA PRO A 57 -4.79 -25.27 2.20
C PRO A 57 -3.71 -26.11 2.89
N VAL A 58 -2.43 -25.87 2.59
CA VAL A 58 -1.31 -26.57 3.23
C VAL A 58 -1.27 -26.26 4.73
N SER A 59 -1.48 -25.00 5.13
CA SER A 59 -1.52 -24.60 6.55
C SER A 59 -2.65 -25.28 7.37
N LEU A 60 -3.63 -25.87 6.70
CA LEU A 60 -4.75 -26.57 7.35
C LEU A 60 -4.47 -28.03 7.70
N TYR A 61 -3.28 -28.56 7.38
CA TYR A 61 -2.93 -29.97 7.63
C TYR A 61 -3.14 -30.41 9.08
N ARG A 62 -2.93 -29.54 10.08
CA ARG A 62 -3.19 -29.83 11.50
C ARG A 62 -4.50 -29.24 12.04
N CYS A 63 -4.94 -28.11 11.52
CA CYS A 63 -5.98 -27.28 12.13
C CYS A 63 -7.40 -27.67 11.70
N GLY A 64 -7.58 -28.00 10.42
CA GLY A 64 -8.90 -28.20 9.81
C GLY A 64 -9.67 -26.89 9.54
N VAL A 65 -10.92 -27.03 9.09
CA VAL A 65 -11.72 -25.92 8.54
C VAL A 65 -12.32 -25.02 9.62
N ARG A 66 -12.83 -25.57 10.72
CA ARG A 66 -13.60 -24.79 11.74
C ARG A 66 -12.78 -23.68 12.41
N PRO A 67 -11.65 -23.99 13.07
CA PRO A 67 -10.78 -22.95 13.64
C PRO A 67 -10.30 -21.94 12.59
N PHE A 68 -9.93 -22.42 11.39
CA PHE A 68 -9.56 -21.54 10.28
C PHE A 68 -10.68 -20.56 9.93
N LEU A 69 -11.91 -21.03 9.76
CA LEU A 69 -13.04 -20.18 9.36
C LEU A 69 -13.28 -19.05 10.38
N VAL A 70 -13.22 -19.37 11.68
CA VAL A 70 -13.40 -18.37 12.74
C VAL A 70 -12.32 -17.29 12.65
N TRP A 71 -11.06 -17.69 12.66
CA TRP A 71 -9.95 -16.74 12.63
C TRP A 71 -9.87 -15.96 11.32
N PHE A 72 -10.12 -16.61 10.19
CA PHE A 72 -10.14 -15.97 8.88
C PHE A 72 -11.30 -14.96 8.75
N THR A 73 -12.44 -15.22 9.39
CA THR A 73 -13.55 -14.26 9.48
C THR A 73 -13.16 -13.03 10.30
N VAL A 74 -12.51 -13.22 11.46
CA VAL A 74 -12.03 -12.09 12.26
C VAL A 74 -11.01 -11.28 11.45
N THR A 75 -10.11 -11.95 10.72
CA THR A 75 -9.15 -11.32 9.82
C THR A 75 -9.84 -10.45 8.76
N VAL A 76 -10.86 -10.95 8.06
CA VAL A 76 -11.52 -10.13 7.02
C VAL A 76 -12.21 -8.90 7.61
N VAL A 77 -12.78 -9.00 8.82
CA VAL A 77 -13.37 -7.85 9.52
C VAL A 77 -12.30 -6.81 9.87
N ALA A 78 -11.16 -7.25 10.41
CA ALA A 78 -10.05 -6.35 10.73
C ALA A 78 -9.46 -5.69 9.47
N GLN A 79 -9.32 -6.44 8.37
CA GLN A 79 -8.86 -5.92 7.08
C GLN A 79 -9.84 -4.89 6.49
N CYS A 80 -11.15 -5.11 6.60
CA CYS A 80 -12.15 -4.08 6.26
C CYS A 80 -11.94 -2.80 7.09
N GLY A 81 -11.68 -2.93 8.40
CA GLY A 81 -11.33 -1.80 9.27
C GLY A 81 -10.10 -1.04 8.77
N THR A 82 -9.04 -1.76 8.39
CA THR A 82 -7.83 -1.18 7.80
C THR A 82 -8.15 -0.42 6.52
N VAL A 83 -8.97 -0.97 5.61
CA VAL A 83 -9.39 -0.26 4.38
C VAL A 83 -10.07 1.07 4.71
N TYR A 84 -10.98 1.10 5.69
CA TYR A 84 -11.58 2.36 6.13
C TYR A 84 -10.54 3.34 6.67
N GLY A 85 -9.63 2.86 7.52
CA GLY A 85 -8.57 3.68 8.09
C GLY A 85 -7.62 4.26 7.04
N THR A 86 -7.19 3.43 6.08
CA THR A 86 -6.29 3.84 5.00
C THR A 86 -6.95 4.85 4.05
N VAL A 87 -8.22 4.67 3.66
CA VAL A 87 -8.90 5.68 2.82
C VAL A 87 -9.05 7.01 3.56
N GLU A 88 -9.39 6.98 4.85
CA GLU A 88 -9.46 8.19 5.67
C GLU A 88 -8.09 8.91 5.74
N LEU A 89 -7.00 8.16 5.94
CA LEU A 89 -5.65 8.71 5.93
C LEU A 89 -5.28 9.31 4.57
N LEU A 90 -5.64 8.65 3.46
CA LEU A 90 -5.36 9.15 2.11
C LEU A 90 -6.11 10.45 1.81
N GLN A 91 -7.37 10.56 2.26
CA GLN A 91 -8.15 11.80 2.14
C GLN A 91 -7.50 12.96 2.91
N ARG A 92 -7.03 12.70 4.14
CA ARG A 92 -6.34 13.70 4.95
C ARG A 92 -5.00 14.09 4.31
N ALA A 93 -4.24 13.11 3.84
CA ALA A 93 -2.93 13.35 3.23
C ALA A 93 -3.04 14.22 1.97
N GLN A 94 -4.04 13.96 1.11
CA GLN A 94 -4.30 14.80 -0.07
C GLN A 94 -4.69 16.23 0.31
N ARG A 95 -5.54 16.40 1.34
CA ARG A 95 -5.94 17.72 1.83
C ARG A 95 -4.73 18.48 2.38
N ASP A 96 -3.93 17.84 3.21
CA ASP A 96 -2.75 18.45 3.83
C ASP A 96 -1.69 18.81 2.77
N ALA A 97 -1.49 17.95 1.77
CA ALA A 97 -0.61 18.24 0.63
C ALA A 97 -1.10 19.45 -0.17
N ALA A 98 -2.41 19.52 -0.47
CA ALA A 98 -2.99 20.64 -1.20
C ALA A 98 -2.87 21.98 -0.44
N LEU A 99 -3.03 21.97 0.89
CA LEU A 99 -2.85 23.15 1.73
C LEU A 99 -1.40 23.64 1.71
N ARG A 100 -0.42 22.74 1.83
CA ARG A 100 1.01 23.09 1.75
C ARG A 100 1.36 23.71 0.40
N SER A 101 0.85 23.15 -0.71
CA SER A 101 1.08 23.72 -2.03
C SER A 101 0.49 25.13 -2.20
N ARG A 102 -0.62 25.45 -1.51
CA ARG A 102 -1.18 26.82 -1.50
C ARG A 102 -0.32 27.77 -0.68
N GLU A 103 0.11 27.34 0.51
CA GLU A 103 0.99 28.13 1.39
C GLU A 103 2.30 28.51 0.69
N THR A 104 2.96 27.57 0.01
CA THR A 104 4.17 27.86 -0.76
C THR A 104 3.93 28.83 -1.91
N ARG A 105 2.76 28.78 -2.59
CA ARG A 105 2.43 29.74 -3.66
C ARG A 105 2.19 31.15 -3.12
N VAL A 106 1.53 31.29 -1.98
CA VAL A 106 1.25 32.59 -1.36
C VAL A 106 2.55 33.24 -0.88
N ILE A 107 3.44 32.47 -0.25
CA ILE A 107 4.76 32.97 0.15
C ILE A 107 5.57 33.40 -1.08
N GLY A 108 5.55 32.59 -2.15
CA GLY A 108 6.21 32.94 -3.40
C GLY A 108 5.64 34.19 -4.08
N SER A 109 4.31 34.39 -4.09
CA SER A 109 3.69 35.57 -4.70
C SER A 109 3.95 36.85 -3.90
N ASN A 110 3.97 36.76 -2.58
CA ASN A 110 4.21 37.93 -1.72
C ASN A 110 5.67 38.40 -1.83
N ALA A 111 6.62 37.48 -1.92
CA ALA A 111 8.03 37.82 -2.11
C ALA A 111 8.26 38.59 -3.43
N VAL A 112 7.63 38.14 -4.52
CA VAL A 112 7.74 38.81 -5.84
C VAL A 112 7.04 40.17 -5.85
N GLY A 113 5.92 40.30 -5.13
CA GLY A 113 5.20 41.58 -5.00
C GLY A 113 6.01 42.64 -4.28
N GLU A 114 6.66 42.28 -3.17
CA GLU A 114 7.50 43.22 -2.40
C GLU A 114 8.74 43.68 -3.18
N GLU A 115 9.37 42.80 -3.96
CA GLU A 115 10.51 43.19 -4.82
C GLU A 115 10.09 44.17 -5.93
N MET A 116 8.90 43.98 -6.51
CA MET A 116 8.39 44.88 -7.55
C MET A 116 7.98 46.24 -6.98
N GLU A 117 7.38 46.28 -5.78
CA GLU A 117 7.00 47.52 -5.12
C GLU A 117 8.22 48.31 -4.62
N GLN A 118 9.28 47.64 -4.14
CA GLN A 118 10.56 48.28 -3.79
C GLN A 118 11.29 48.84 -5.02
N GLY A 119 11.26 48.14 -6.16
CA GLY A 119 11.85 48.64 -7.41
C GLY A 119 11.16 49.88 -7.98
N GLU A 120 9.87 50.08 -7.70
CA GLU A 120 9.11 51.24 -8.20
C GLU A 120 9.21 52.46 -7.26
N LEU A 121 9.39 52.24 -5.95
CA LEU A 121 9.55 53.30 -4.96
C LEU A 121 10.92 53.98 -5.00
N ASP A 122 11.98 53.29 -5.45
CA ASP A 122 13.31 53.90 -5.62
C ASP A 122 13.37 54.94 -6.78
N GLY A 123 12.31 55.05 -7.59
CA GLY A 123 12.18 56.08 -8.64
C GLY A 123 11.48 57.37 -8.20
N ALA A 124 10.80 57.38 -7.06
CA ALA A 124 10.01 58.53 -6.60
C ALA A 124 10.46 58.93 -5.19
N GLY A 125 11.18 60.06 -5.08
CA GLY A 125 11.73 60.58 -3.82
C GLY A 125 10.66 60.86 -2.75
N VAL A 126 10.27 59.84 -1.99
CA VAL A 126 9.32 59.90 -0.87
C VAL A 126 10.06 59.68 0.45
N PRO A 127 9.78 60.48 1.50
CA PRO A 127 10.53 60.44 2.75
C PRO A 127 10.27 59.16 3.58
N ALA A 128 11.34 58.69 4.22
CA ALA A 128 11.48 57.45 4.97
C ALA A 128 10.34 57.12 5.96
N VAL A 129 9.74 55.94 5.81
CA VAL A 129 8.82 55.34 6.78
C VAL A 129 9.61 54.65 7.90
N SER A 130 9.23 54.96 9.14
CA SER A 130 9.90 54.59 10.38
C SER A 130 9.95 53.07 10.62
N GLY A 131 11.16 52.54 10.83
CA GLY A 131 11.52 51.11 10.91
C GLY A 131 11.02 50.30 12.11
N LYS A 132 9.77 50.47 12.55
CA LYS A 132 9.16 49.63 13.61
C LYS A 132 8.38 48.42 13.09
N GLN A 133 8.01 48.38 11.81
CA GLN A 133 7.15 47.32 11.26
C GLN A 133 7.95 46.07 10.79
N ALA A 134 9.20 46.27 10.34
CA ALA A 134 10.10 45.18 9.94
C ALA A 134 10.58 44.30 11.11
N GLN A 135 10.55 44.81 12.35
CA GLN A 135 10.99 44.07 13.53
C GLN A 135 9.96 43.03 14.02
N ALA A 136 8.68 43.19 13.68
CA ALA A 136 7.63 42.26 14.10
C ALA A 136 7.61 40.95 13.27
N ILE A 137 8.01 41.02 12.00
CA ILE A 137 7.99 39.87 11.07
C ILE A 137 9.20 38.95 11.30
N SER A 138 10.36 39.51 11.68
CA SER A 138 11.55 38.71 12.04
C SER A 138 11.38 37.89 13.31
N GLN A 139 10.40 38.22 14.16
CA GLN A 139 10.15 37.49 15.41
C GLN A 139 9.27 36.25 15.20
N THR A 140 8.45 36.18 14.16
CA THR A 140 7.54 35.04 13.91
C THR A 140 8.22 33.83 13.28
N ASP A 141 9.25 34.01 12.45
CA ASP A 141 9.93 32.90 11.78
C ASP A 141 10.88 32.09 12.69
N LEU A 142 11.33 32.68 13.81
CA LEU A 142 12.19 31.98 14.77
C LEU A 142 11.43 31.05 15.73
N TRP A 143 10.10 31.14 15.79
CA TRP A 143 9.27 30.32 16.70
C TRP A 143 8.92 28.93 16.13
N LEU A 144 9.02 28.72 14.81
CA LEU A 144 8.62 27.45 14.18
C LEU A 144 9.54 26.26 14.49
N ASP A 145 10.82 26.47 14.79
CA ASP A 145 11.74 25.41 15.22
C ASP A 145 11.79 25.26 16.76
N GLY A 146 11.37 26.27 17.51
CA GLY A 146 11.37 26.29 18.97
C GLY A 146 10.18 25.56 19.61
N ASP A 147 8.98 25.66 19.02
CA ASP A 147 7.74 25.21 19.68
C ASP A 147 7.55 23.68 19.71
N ILE A 148 8.21 22.93 18.82
CA ILE A 148 8.22 21.45 18.90
C ILE A 148 9.14 20.98 20.04
N ALA A 149 10.20 21.72 20.36
CA ALA A 149 11.05 21.48 21.52
C ALA A 149 10.42 22.01 22.82
N ALA A 150 9.77 23.18 22.79
CA ALA A 150 9.13 23.77 23.97
C ALA A 150 7.86 23.02 24.40
N ALA A 151 7.08 22.43 23.48
CA ALA A 151 5.96 21.55 23.83
C ALA A 151 6.42 20.19 24.39
N ALA A 152 7.65 19.75 24.08
CA ALA A 152 8.26 18.56 24.68
C ALA A 152 8.90 18.87 26.05
N VAL A 153 9.43 20.08 26.26
CA VAL A 153 10.02 20.53 27.53
C VAL A 153 8.94 20.97 28.53
N SER A 154 7.84 21.58 28.09
CA SER A 154 6.70 21.94 28.95
C SER A 154 5.91 20.71 29.44
N ARG A 155 5.99 19.56 28.75
CA ARG A 155 5.44 18.29 29.24
C ARG A 155 6.32 17.58 30.28
N ASN A 156 7.59 17.96 30.43
CA ASN A 156 8.46 17.41 31.47
C ASN A 156 8.27 18.07 32.85
N ASN A 157 7.51 19.17 32.94
CA ASN A 157 7.24 19.86 34.22
C ASN A 157 5.91 19.48 34.87
N HIS A 158 5.23 18.42 34.40
CA HIS A 158 4.07 17.82 35.07
C HIS A 158 4.40 16.42 35.65
N ALA A 159 5.58 16.28 36.24
CA ALA A 159 6.04 15.10 36.96
C ALA A 159 5.78 15.15 38.49
N ASP A 160 4.84 15.98 38.95
CA ASP A 160 4.48 16.11 40.39
C ASP A 160 3.05 15.63 40.71
N LEU A 161 2.61 14.52 40.11
CA LEU A 161 1.37 13.86 40.50
C LEU A 161 1.36 12.35 40.22
N TYR A 162 2.43 11.65 40.59
CA TYR A 162 2.42 10.20 40.85
C TYR A 162 3.46 9.86 41.92
N GLY A 163 3.22 10.38 43.12
CA GLY A 163 3.96 10.05 44.34
C GLY A 163 3.03 9.48 45.40
N SER A 164 2.34 8.37 45.12
CA SER A 164 1.77 7.48 46.15
C SER A 164 1.20 6.22 45.48
N MET A 165 1.98 5.13 45.45
CA MET A 165 1.50 3.73 45.58
C MET A 165 2.67 2.79 45.36
N GLU A 166 3.54 2.68 46.36
CA GLU A 166 4.26 1.44 46.64
C GLU A 166 4.31 1.25 48.16
N ALA A 167 3.49 0.32 48.64
CA ALA A 167 3.66 -0.48 49.86
C ALA A 167 2.30 -0.97 50.36
N VAL A 168 1.85 -2.17 49.96
CA VAL A 168 1.17 -3.05 50.91
C VAL A 168 1.60 -4.49 50.65
N HIS A 169 2.24 -5.00 51.69
CA HIS A 169 2.81 -6.32 51.90
C HIS A 169 1.72 -7.38 52.08
N ILE A 170 2.05 -8.62 51.71
CA ILE A 170 1.28 -9.84 51.93
C ILE A 170 1.16 -10.15 53.42
N THR A 171 -0.06 -10.29 53.94
CA THR A 171 -0.54 -11.15 55.07
C THR A 171 -2.08 -10.92 55.18
N MET A 172 -3.00 -11.81 55.57
CA MET A 172 -3.00 -13.00 56.42
C MET A 172 -4.40 -13.69 56.37
N HIS A 173 -4.46 -14.95 56.82
CA HIS A 173 -5.55 -15.64 57.53
C HIS A 173 -6.92 -16.00 56.88
N HIS A 174 -7.04 -17.29 56.56
CA HIS A 174 -7.86 -18.30 57.25
C HIS A 174 -8.99 -17.81 58.19
N ARG A 175 -10.26 -18.06 57.83
CA ARG A 175 -11.27 -18.56 58.79
C ARG A 175 -12.45 -19.29 58.13
N ARG A 176 -12.75 -20.46 58.70
CA ARG A 176 -13.89 -21.36 58.48
C ARG A 176 -15.22 -20.77 58.96
N GLY A 177 -16.32 -21.32 58.44
CA GLY A 177 -17.64 -21.39 59.11
C GLY A 177 -18.80 -21.30 58.12
N THR A 178 -19.29 -22.41 57.53
CA THR A 178 -20.39 -23.29 58.00
C THR A 178 -21.81 -22.75 57.81
N GLY A 179 -22.65 -23.52 57.10
CA GLY A 179 -24.13 -23.45 57.11
C GLY A 179 -24.73 -23.58 55.70
N SER A 180 -25.00 -24.77 55.14
CA SER A 180 -26.28 -25.53 55.28
C SER A 180 -27.51 -24.65 54.99
N SER A 181 -28.34 -24.83 53.97
CA SER A 181 -29.09 -26.06 53.65
C SER A 181 -30.10 -25.84 52.48
N HIS A 182 -30.42 -26.96 51.80
CA HIS A 182 -31.73 -27.38 51.27
C HIS A 182 -32.42 -26.80 50.01
N ARG A 183 -32.88 -27.78 49.19
CA ARG A 183 -33.97 -27.88 48.18
C ARG A 183 -33.53 -27.78 46.72
N SER A 184 -33.50 -28.83 45.88
CA SER A 184 -34.46 -29.86 45.45
C SER A 184 -35.59 -29.37 44.53
N SER A 185 -35.78 -30.13 43.43
CA SER A 185 -36.96 -30.25 42.54
C SER A 185 -37.26 -29.07 41.59
N SER A 186 -37.82 -29.19 40.38
CA SER A 186 -38.16 -30.30 39.46
C SER A 186 -38.87 -29.68 38.23
N SER A 187 -38.70 -30.30 37.05
CA SER A 187 -39.71 -30.59 36.01
C SER A 187 -40.63 -29.51 35.36
N SER A 188 -41.04 -29.86 34.12
CA SER A 188 -42.23 -29.47 33.32
C SER A 188 -42.13 -28.20 32.47
N SER A 189 -42.30 -28.16 31.13
CA SER A 189 -43.20 -28.77 30.12
C SER A 189 -44.54 -28.02 29.93
N SER A 190 -44.73 -27.39 28.76
CA SER A 190 -46.01 -27.19 28.02
C SER A 190 -45.72 -26.31 26.79
N SER A 191 -45.92 -26.67 25.52
CA SER A 191 -47.13 -27.09 24.76
C SER A 191 -48.25 -26.05 24.67
N GLY A 192 -48.52 -25.57 23.45
CA GLY A 192 -49.68 -24.77 23.03
C GLY A 192 -49.38 -24.08 21.68
N SER A 193 -49.69 -24.58 20.48
CA SER A 193 -50.97 -24.96 19.85
C SER A 193 -51.96 -23.81 19.68
N GLY A 194 -52.19 -23.39 18.42
CA GLY A 194 -53.45 -22.78 17.95
C GLY A 194 -53.32 -21.52 17.07
N GLY A 195 -53.55 -21.64 15.75
CA GLY A 195 -53.77 -20.52 14.81
C GLY A 195 -55.17 -19.87 14.95
N PRO A 196 -55.80 -19.25 13.91
CA PRO A 196 -55.39 -19.13 12.50
C PRO A 196 -55.68 -17.75 11.81
N LEU A 197 -55.24 -17.64 10.55
CA LEU A 197 -55.83 -16.96 9.37
C LEU A 197 -56.67 -15.67 9.54
N ARG A 198 -56.23 -14.59 8.87
CA ARG A 198 -57.14 -13.78 8.03
C ARG A 198 -56.42 -13.01 6.92
N GLN A 199 -56.86 -13.28 5.69
CA GLN A 199 -56.65 -12.52 4.46
C GLN A 199 -57.37 -11.15 4.55
N ALA A 200 -56.79 -10.12 3.91
CA ALA A 200 -57.46 -9.30 2.88
C ALA A 200 -56.56 -8.13 2.44
N SER A 201 -56.16 -8.14 1.16
CA SER A 201 -55.98 -6.92 0.35
C SER A 201 -57.37 -6.45 -0.13
N PRO A 202 -57.56 -5.18 -0.55
CA PRO A 202 -57.23 -4.83 -1.95
C PRO A 202 -56.79 -3.37 -2.21
N ALA A 203 -56.15 -3.20 -3.38
CA ALA A 203 -56.30 -2.11 -4.38
C ALA A 203 -56.07 -0.64 -3.94
N SER A 204 -54.98 0.01 -4.37
CA SER A 204 -54.79 0.75 -5.64
C SER A 204 -55.20 2.22 -5.58
N SER A 205 -54.24 3.13 -5.75
CA SER A 205 -54.49 4.41 -6.42
C SER A 205 -53.20 4.95 -7.04
N VAL A 206 -53.27 5.04 -8.36
CA VAL A 206 -52.35 5.70 -9.28
C VAL A 206 -52.38 7.21 -9.04
N ALA A 207 -51.22 7.85 -8.96
CA ALA A 207 -51.08 9.30 -9.07
C ALA A 207 -50.01 9.63 -10.12
N VAL A 208 -50.50 10.00 -11.29
CA VAL A 208 -49.76 10.57 -12.42
C VAL A 208 -49.53 12.05 -12.12
N ALA A 209 -48.28 12.48 -12.01
CA ALA A 209 -47.91 13.89 -11.96
C ALA A 209 -47.11 14.24 -13.22
N SER A 210 -47.79 14.99 -14.08
CA SER A 210 -47.31 15.61 -15.32
C SER A 210 -46.43 16.82 -14.99
N ALA A 211 -45.20 16.87 -15.51
CA ALA A 211 -44.39 18.09 -15.51
C ALA A 211 -43.63 18.25 -16.85
N ARG A 212 -44.10 19.24 -17.59
CA ARG A 212 -43.56 19.97 -18.76
C ARG A 212 -42.11 19.68 -19.20
N ARG A 213 -41.98 19.40 -20.50
CA ARG A 213 -40.77 19.59 -21.32
C ARG A 213 -40.51 21.09 -21.59
N PRO A 214 -39.25 21.54 -21.63
CA PRO A 214 -38.84 22.66 -22.47
C PRO A 214 -38.27 22.16 -23.81
N HIS A 215 -38.62 22.89 -24.87
CA HIS A 215 -38.12 22.75 -26.24
C HIS A 215 -36.62 23.09 -26.34
N PRO A 216 -35.86 22.53 -27.31
CA PRO A 216 -34.48 22.90 -27.55
C PRO A 216 -34.41 24.06 -28.56
N THR A 217 -33.72 25.14 -28.19
CA THR A 217 -33.32 26.20 -29.14
C THR A 217 -31.88 26.63 -28.85
N ASP A 218 -31.05 26.46 -29.87
CA ASP A 218 -29.90 27.28 -30.26
C ASP A 218 -28.85 27.69 -29.21
N LYS A 219 -27.76 26.91 -29.13
CA LYS A 219 -26.42 27.42 -28.80
C LYS A 219 -25.33 26.66 -29.59
N HIS A 220 -25.33 26.81 -30.92
CA HIS A 220 -24.15 26.64 -31.77
C HIS A 220 -23.60 28.03 -32.12
N ARG A 221 -22.86 28.67 -31.22
CA ARG A 221 -22.08 29.90 -31.54
C ARG A 221 -21.17 30.31 -30.37
N TRP A 222 -19.93 29.79 -30.31
CA TRP A 222 -18.76 30.52 -29.75
C TRP A 222 -17.39 29.80 -29.85
N GLU A 223 -17.27 28.55 -30.32
CA GLU A 223 -15.97 27.82 -30.31
C GLU A 223 -15.10 27.96 -31.57
N ALA A 224 -15.07 29.11 -32.26
CA ALA A 224 -14.30 29.23 -33.51
C ALA A 224 -13.39 30.47 -33.67
N THR A 225 -13.14 31.28 -32.63
CA THR A 225 -12.26 32.45 -32.74
C THR A 225 -11.58 32.80 -31.41
N ALA A 226 -10.58 32.00 -31.01
CA ALA A 226 -9.55 32.40 -30.04
C ALA A 226 -8.25 31.58 -30.23
N ALA A 227 -7.95 31.24 -31.49
CA ALA A 227 -6.70 30.61 -31.90
C ALA A 227 -6.03 31.47 -32.97
N ALA A 228 -5.61 32.66 -32.56
CA ALA A 228 -4.61 33.48 -33.24
C ALA A 228 -4.16 34.55 -32.24
N GLU A 229 -2.86 34.85 -32.22
CA GLU A 229 -2.27 36.02 -31.55
C GLU A 229 -1.80 35.82 -30.09
N ASN A 230 -0.73 35.04 -29.91
CA ASN A 230 0.58 35.58 -29.50
C ASN A 230 1.57 34.43 -29.32
N GLY A 231 2.50 34.34 -30.27
CA GLY A 231 3.60 33.40 -30.26
C GLY A 231 4.75 33.91 -29.39
N ILE A 232 4.94 33.28 -28.24
CA ILE A 232 6.24 33.02 -27.63
C ILE A 232 6.16 31.57 -27.15
N VAL A 233 6.80 30.66 -27.89
CA VAL A 233 6.98 29.27 -27.48
C VAL A 233 8.06 29.29 -26.39
N GLU A 234 7.65 29.52 -25.16
CA GLU A 234 8.45 29.18 -24.00
C GLU A 234 8.52 27.64 -23.97
N GLU A 235 9.73 27.07 -24.05
CA GLU A 235 9.98 25.66 -23.76
C GLU A 235 9.59 25.40 -22.30
N THR A 236 8.31 25.22 -22.05
CA THR A 236 7.80 24.72 -20.77
C THR A 236 8.36 23.32 -20.61
N GLY A 237 9.35 23.17 -19.73
CA GLY A 237 9.81 21.86 -19.26
C GLY A 237 8.64 20.96 -18.89
N PRO A 238 8.85 19.63 -18.86
CA PRO A 238 7.77 18.67 -18.61
C PRO A 238 6.99 19.11 -17.37
N ALA A 239 5.72 19.51 -17.57
CA ALA A 239 4.88 20.01 -16.51
C ALA A 239 4.99 19.02 -15.34
N PRO A 240 5.35 19.46 -14.12
CA PRO A 240 5.54 18.57 -13.00
C PRO A 240 4.29 17.71 -12.88
N ASP A 241 4.46 16.39 -12.83
CA ASP A 241 3.39 15.42 -12.96
C ASP A 241 2.41 15.57 -11.78
N ARG A 242 1.44 16.49 -11.94
CA ARG A 242 0.45 16.94 -10.94
C ARG A 242 -0.51 15.82 -10.50
N THR A 243 -0.28 14.60 -10.96
CA THR A 243 -1.12 13.43 -10.71
C THR A 243 -0.63 12.56 -9.54
N SER A 244 0.54 12.87 -8.98
CA SER A 244 1.13 12.07 -7.90
C SER A 244 0.43 12.33 -6.57
N GLY A 245 -0.58 11.49 -6.24
CA GLY A 245 -1.16 11.44 -4.90
C GLY A 245 -0.11 11.08 -3.83
N PRO A 246 -0.42 11.30 -2.54
CA PRO A 246 0.55 11.07 -1.46
C PRO A 246 1.00 9.61 -1.43
N SER A 247 2.33 9.40 -1.41
CA SER A 247 2.90 8.06 -1.32
C SER A 247 2.79 7.49 0.11
N LEU A 248 2.90 6.16 0.24
CA LEU A 248 2.88 5.51 1.56
C LEU A 248 3.99 6.03 2.48
N TYR A 249 5.16 6.30 1.90
CA TYR A 249 6.30 6.92 2.57
C TYR A 249 5.94 8.33 3.09
N GLU A 250 5.34 9.17 2.25
CA GLU A 250 4.92 10.52 2.63
C GLU A 250 3.87 10.51 3.74
N MET A 251 2.92 9.56 3.71
CA MET A 251 1.95 9.39 4.80
C MET A 251 2.62 9.07 6.14
N GLY A 252 3.66 8.23 6.13
CA GLY A 252 4.47 7.92 7.30
C GLY A 252 5.18 9.17 7.86
N GLU A 253 5.79 9.98 6.98
CA GLU A 253 6.42 11.24 7.36
C GLU A 253 5.41 12.27 7.90
N MET A 254 4.20 12.34 7.33
CA MET A 254 3.16 13.29 7.76
C MET A 254 2.56 12.94 9.12
N TYR A 255 2.27 11.66 9.38
CA TYR A 255 1.43 11.27 10.51
C TYR A 255 2.16 10.56 11.65
N LEU A 256 3.38 10.06 11.45
CA LEU A 256 4.17 9.51 12.56
C LEU A 256 5.06 10.61 13.15
N PRO A 257 4.89 11.02 14.42
CA PRO A 257 5.65 12.14 14.97
C PRO A 257 7.10 11.77 15.29
N TYR A 258 7.36 10.51 15.65
CA TYR A 258 8.69 10.06 16.07
C TYR A 258 9.48 9.44 14.91
N ARG A 259 10.74 9.84 14.78
CA ARG A 259 11.67 9.31 13.77
C ARG A 259 11.86 7.80 13.84
N SER A 260 11.86 7.22 15.05
CA SER A 260 11.97 5.78 15.25
C SER A 260 10.75 5.02 14.71
N LEU A 261 9.53 5.55 14.90
CA LEU A 261 8.32 4.95 14.36
C LEU A 261 8.29 5.02 12.83
N ARG A 262 8.76 6.12 12.23
CA ARG A 262 8.88 6.24 10.76
C ARG A 262 9.82 5.19 10.20
N TRP A 263 11.00 5.05 10.79
CA TRP A 263 11.97 4.02 10.40
C TRP A 263 11.40 2.61 10.55
N ALA A 264 10.73 2.32 11.67
CA ALA A 264 10.10 1.03 11.89
C ALA A 264 8.97 0.75 10.90
N PHE A 265 8.18 1.76 10.56
CA PHE A 265 7.15 1.67 9.53
C PHE A 265 7.75 1.38 8.16
N GLU A 266 8.72 2.17 7.71
CA GLU A 266 9.41 1.97 6.44
C GLU A 266 10.06 0.58 6.35
N ALA A 267 10.77 0.17 7.41
CA ALA A 267 11.37 -1.15 7.50
C ALA A 267 10.33 -2.25 7.41
N SER A 268 9.16 -2.10 8.05
CA SER A 268 8.07 -3.08 7.97
C SER A 268 7.46 -3.18 6.57
N VAL A 269 7.33 -2.05 5.86
CA VAL A 269 6.84 -1.99 4.47
C VAL A 269 7.82 -2.69 3.53
N PHE A 270 9.12 -2.39 3.64
CA PHE A 270 10.15 -3.06 2.85
C PHE A 270 10.23 -4.55 3.17
N LEU A 271 10.20 -4.92 4.45
CA LEU A 271 10.18 -6.31 4.89
C LEU A 271 9.00 -7.05 4.25
N HIS A 272 7.80 -6.46 4.28
CA HIS A 272 6.62 -7.02 3.64
C HIS A 272 6.81 -7.23 2.13
N PHE A 273 7.20 -6.19 1.38
CA PHE A 273 7.37 -6.28 -0.08
C PHE A 273 8.46 -7.26 -0.50
N VAL A 274 9.60 -7.23 0.17
CA VAL A 274 10.74 -8.09 -0.16
C VAL A 274 10.41 -9.55 0.13
N SER A 275 9.82 -9.85 1.28
CA SER A 275 9.47 -11.24 1.67
C SER A 275 8.43 -11.86 0.75
N ILE A 276 7.39 -11.12 0.35
CA ILE A 276 6.38 -11.64 -0.59
C ILE A 276 6.95 -11.81 -2.01
N LEU A 277 7.85 -10.93 -2.46
CA LEU A 277 8.48 -11.06 -3.79
C LEU A 277 9.46 -12.22 -3.85
N ILE A 278 10.21 -12.48 -2.77
CA ILE A 278 11.02 -13.71 -2.63
C ILE A 278 10.11 -14.93 -2.73
N SER A 279 8.95 -14.90 -2.05
CA SER A 279 8.00 -16.02 -2.08
C SER A 279 7.49 -16.29 -3.50
N TYR A 280 7.14 -15.25 -4.27
CA TYR A 280 6.75 -15.41 -5.67
C TYR A 280 7.89 -15.80 -6.60
N ALA A 281 9.12 -15.31 -6.35
CA ALA A 281 10.32 -15.71 -7.07
C ALA A 281 10.59 -17.21 -6.98
N LEU A 282 10.31 -17.82 -5.83
CA LEU A 282 10.44 -19.25 -5.60
C LEU A 282 9.31 -20.06 -6.22
N ALA A 283 8.06 -19.62 -6.03
CA ALA A 283 6.88 -20.34 -6.49
C ALA A 283 6.70 -20.27 -8.03
N GLY A 284 7.11 -19.17 -8.66
CA GLY A 284 6.93 -18.95 -10.11
C GLY A 284 7.58 -20.05 -10.96
N PRO A 285 8.90 -20.28 -10.87
CA PRO A 285 9.59 -21.34 -11.60
C PRO A 285 9.00 -22.74 -11.38
N GLN A 286 8.55 -23.06 -10.15
CA GLN A 286 7.89 -24.33 -9.85
C GLN A 286 6.58 -24.47 -10.64
N ALA A 287 5.76 -23.41 -10.69
CA ALA A 287 4.52 -23.38 -11.45
C ALA A 287 4.76 -23.50 -12.96
N TYR A 288 5.76 -22.79 -13.51
CA TYR A 288 6.13 -22.92 -14.93
C TYR A 288 6.61 -24.35 -15.25
N ALA A 289 7.42 -24.96 -14.39
CA ALA A 289 7.88 -26.33 -14.58
C ALA A 289 6.71 -27.34 -14.63
N GLN A 290 5.69 -27.15 -13.78
CA GLN A 290 4.47 -27.99 -13.78
C GLN A 290 3.63 -27.76 -15.04
N LEU A 291 3.45 -26.50 -15.45
CA LEU A 291 2.70 -26.16 -16.66
C LEU A 291 3.29 -26.82 -17.91
N PHE A 292 4.62 -26.79 -18.08
CA PHE A 292 5.28 -27.40 -19.24
C PHE A 292 5.28 -28.94 -19.22
N ARG A 293 5.21 -29.56 -18.03
CA ARG A 293 5.02 -31.02 -17.92
C ARG A 293 3.63 -31.44 -18.42
N GLY A 294 2.59 -30.70 -18.06
CA GLY A 294 1.20 -31.00 -18.41
C GLY A 294 0.85 -30.84 -19.90
N VAL A 295 1.43 -29.85 -20.58
CA VAL A 295 1.13 -29.54 -22.01
C VAL A 295 1.76 -30.53 -23.00
N GLY A 296 2.53 -31.52 -22.52
CA GLY A 296 2.99 -32.62 -23.36
C GLY A 296 4.22 -32.31 -24.21
N VAL A 297 5.06 -31.35 -23.80
CA VAL A 297 6.42 -31.17 -24.35
C VAL A 297 7.31 -32.31 -23.83
N ARG A 298 6.96 -33.56 -24.19
CA ARG A 298 7.70 -34.78 -23.85
C ARG A 298 9.02 -34.92 -24.62
N HIS A 299 9.25 -34.07 -25.62
CA HIS A 299 10.44 -34.12 -26.47
C HIS A 299 11.67 -33.46 -25.86
N LEU A 300 11.53 -32.64 -24.81
CA LEU A 300 12.66 -32.16 -24.01
C LEU A 300 12.83 -33.03 -22.76
N ARG A 301 12.91 -34.35 -22.95
CA ARG A 301 13.19 -35.29 -21.86
C ARG A 301 14.61 -35.01 -21.34
N PRO A 302 14.79 -34.59 -20.08
CA PRO A 302 16.10 -34.60 -19.46
C PRO A 302 16.63 -36.03 -19.46
N HIS A 303 17.92 -36.18 -19.70
CA HIS A 303 18.61 -37.47 -19.81
C HIS A 303 18.24 -38.41 -18.63
N PRO A 304 17.90 -39.69 -18.89
CA PRO A 304 17.50 -40.67 -17.85
C PRO A 304 18.60 -41.06 -16.85
N ALA A 305 19.76 -40.40 -16.89
CA ALA A 305 20.85 -40.63 -15.93
C ALA A 305 20.66 -39.84 -14.62
N LEU A 306 19.72 -38.88 -14.55
CA LEU A 306 19.38 -38.16 -13.30
C LEU A 306 18.09 -38.63 -12.63
N SER A 307 17.37 -39.62 -13.19
CA SER A 307 16.04 -40.04 -12.71
C SER A 307 16.04 -41.03 -11.54
N SER A 308 17.20 -41.35 -10.95
CA SER A 308 17.30 -42.17 -9.73
C SER A 308 17.43 -41.35 -8.45
N ALA A 309 17.54 -40.03 -8.54
CA ALA A 309 17.40 -39.15 -7.39
C ALA A 309 15.90 -39.03 -7.04
N SER A 310 15.58 -39.42 -5.81
CA SER A 310 14.26 -39.50 -5.18
C SER A 310 13.24 -38.45 -5.66
N SER A 311 12.00 -38.90 -5.80
CA SER A 311 10.79 -38.16 -6.17
C SER A 311 10.51 -36.86 -5.41
N ALA A 312 11.29 -36.55 -4.37
CA ALA A 312 11.18 -35.35 -3.53
C ALA A 312 12.07 -34.17 -4.01
N THR A 313 13.19 -34.42 -4.70
CA THR A 313 14.07 -33.34 -5.23
C THR A 313 13.68 -32.90 -6.64
N ALA A 314 12.87 -33.67 -7.35
CA ALA A 314 12.38 -33.35 -8.70
C ALA A 314 11.32 -32.21 -8.75
N ALA A 315 10.93 -31.66 -7.60
CA ALA A 315 9.94 -30.58 -7.46
C ALA A 315 10.57 -29.19 -7.36
N LEU A 316 11.87 -29.07 -7.06
CA LEU A 316 12.54 -27.77 -7.05
C LEU A 316 12.95 -27.38 -8.46
N ALA A 317 12.49 -26.20 -8.87
CA ALA A 317 12.98 -25.59 -10.09
C ALA A 317 14.48 -25.36 -9.95
N PRO A 318 15.28 -25.61 -11.00
CA PRO A 318 16.71 -25.36 -10.94
C PRO A 318 16.99 -23.87 -10.71
N ASP A 319 18.07 -23.55 -9.99
CA ASP A 319 18.42 -22.18 -9.58
C ASP A 319 18.43 -21.18 -10.74
N TRP A 320 18.87 -21.60 -11.92
CA TRP A 320 18.87 -20.76 -13.12
C TRP A 320 17.46 -20.34 -13.56
N ALA A 321 16.43 -21.16 -13.31
CA ALA A 321 15.04 -20.84 -13.64
C ALA A 321 14.48 -19.79 -12.68
N VAL A 322 14.86 -19.86 -11.39
CA VAL A 322 14.57 -18.80 -10.39
C VAL A 322 15.21 -17.49 -10.83
N ALA A 323 16.50 -17.52 -11.20
CA ALA A 323 17.19 -16.34 -11.69
C ALA A 323 16.52 -15.75 -12.94
N LEU A 324 16.21 -16.59 -13.93
CA LEU A 324 15.56 -16.16 -15.17
C LEU A 324 14.19 -15.53 -14.90
N PHE A 325 13.35 -16.17 -14.08
CA PHE A 325 12.03 -15.64 -13.72
C PHE A 325 12.13 -14.27 -13.05
N CYS A 326 13.00 -14.14 -12.05
CA CYS A 326 13.26 -12.88 -11.35
C CYS A 326 13.78 -11.79 -12.28
N LEU A 327 14.75 -12.10 -13.14
CA LEU A 327 15.35 -11.14 -14.06
C LEU A 327 14.32 -10.65 -15.09
N LEU A 328 13.51 -11.55 -15.66
CA LEU A 328 12.47 -11.19 -16.62
C LEU A 328 11.40 -10.30 -15.99
N CYS A 329 10.90 -10.68 -14.81
CA CYS A 329 9.87 -9.89 -14.12
C CYS A 329 10.41 -8.54 -13.65
N THR A 330 11.64 -8.50 -13.11
CA THR A 330 12.29 -7.25 -12.70
C THR A 330 12.54 -6.33 -13.89
N THR A 331 13.03 -6.88 -15.02
CA THR A 331 13.22 -6.10 -16.25
C THR A 331 11.90 -5.51 -16.74
N ALA A 332 10.82 -6.29 -16.75
CA ALA A 332 9.48 -5.80 -17.08
C ALA A 332 9.00 -4.70 -16.13
N LEU A 333 9.28 -4.82 -14.82
CA LEU A 333 8.94 -3.82 -13.81
C LEU A 333 9.71 -2.53 -13.97
N LEU A 334 10.99 -2.58 -14.34
CA LEU A 334 11.82 -1.38 -14.47
C LEU A 334 11.54 -0.64 -15.77
N PHE A 335 11.53 -1.37 -16.90
CA PHE A 335 11.50 -0.75 -18.23
C PHE A 335 10.12 -0.75 -18.89
N CYS A 336 9.23 -1.67 -18.53
CA CYS A 336 7.96 -1.87 -19.23
C CYS A 336 6.72 -1.60 -18.38
N LEU A 337 6.85 -1.03 -17.18
CA LEU A 337 5.71 -0.89 -16.25
C LEU A 337 4.49 -0.20 -16.88
N ASN A 338 4.70 0.91 -17.59
CA ASN A 338 3.62 1.66 -18.24
C ASN A 338 2.88 0.81 -19.29
N ALA A 339 3.60 -0.02 -20.04
CA ALA A 339 3.02 -0.95 -21.03
C ALA A 339 2.36 -2.17 -20.36
N VAL A 340 2.87 -2.58 -19.20
CA VAL A 340 2.41 -3.76 -18.46
C VAL A 340 1.12 -3.46 -17.67
N LEU A 341 0.88 -2.22 -17.23
CA LEU A 341 -0.31 -1.85 -16.42
C LEU A 341 -1.67 -2.24 -17.05
N PRO A 342 -1.95 -1.98 -18.35
CA PRO A 342 -3.19 -2.42 -18.98
C PRO A 342 -3.29 -3.96 -19.05
N VAL A 343 -2.17 -4.62 -19.38
CA VAL A 343 -2.08 -6.08 -19.48
C VAL A 343 -2.35 -6.72 -18.12
N LEU A 344 -1.82 -6.17 -17.03
CA LEU A 344 -2.07 -6.64 -15.67
C LEU A 344 -3.55 -6.59 -15.31
N THR A 345 -4.27 -5.56 -15.74
CA THR A 345 -5.72 -5.44 -15.46
C THR A 345 -6.50 -6.55 -16.13
N VAL A 346 -6.23 -6.82 -17.42
CA VAL A 346 -6.88 -7.92 -18.16
C VAL A 346 -6.48 -9.28 -17.59
N ALA A 347 -5.19 -9.49 -17.35
CA ALA A 347 -4.66 -10.74 -16.78
C ALA A 347 -5.24 -11.02 -15.39
N THR A 348 -5.51 -9.98 -14.60
CA THR A 348 -6.18 -10.08 -13.31
C THR A 348 -7.63 -10.55 -13.45
N GLY A 349 -8.39 -9.97 -14.38
CA GLY A 349 -9.75 -10.42 -14.68
C GLY A 349 -9.77 -11.89 -15.10
N LEU A 350 -8.84 -12.28 -15.98
CA LEU A 350 -8.67 -13.67 -16.42
C LEU A 350 -8.28 -14.60 -15.27
N LYS A 351 -7.35 -14.19 -14.40
CA LYS A 351 -6.97 -14.92 -13.19
C LYS A 351 -8.19 -15.17 -12.30
N ALA A 352 -9.00 -14.14 -12.05
CA ALA A 352 -10.17 -14.26 -11.18
C ALA A 352 -11.22 -15.22 -11.77
N THR A 353 -11.51 -15.14 -13.06
CA THR A 353 -12.46 -16.05 -13.72
C THR A 353 -11.94 -17.49 -13.76
N LEU A 354 -10.66 -17.69 -14.08
CA LEU A 354 -10.02 -19.01 -14.02
C LEU A 354 -10.10 -19.62 -12.63
N LEU A 355 -9.86 -18.85 -11.57
CA LEU A 355 -9.97 -19.36 -10.20
C LEU A 355 -11.39 -19.84 -9.90
N VAL A 356 -12.42 -19.06 -10.23
CA VAL A 356 -13.82 -19.45 -9.98
C VAL A 356 -14.13 -20.79 -10.64
N VAL A 357 -13.72 -20.97 -11.89
CA VAL A 357 -13.89 -22.24 -12.63
C VAL A 357 -13.19 -23.39 -11.92
N ILE A 358 -11.92 -23.21 -11.53
CA ILE A 358 -11.12 -24.23 -10.85
C ILE A 358 -11.71 -24.59 -9.48
N VAL A 359 -12.11 -23.59 -8.68
CA VAL A 359 -12.71 -23.80 -7.36
C VAL A 359 -13.99 -24.62 -7.46
N LEU A 360 -14.86 -24.31 -8.44
CA LEU A 360 -16.08 -25.09 -8.69
C LEU A 360 -15.75 -26.51 -9.13
N LEU A 361 -14.81 -26.68 -10.07
CA LEU A 361 -14.42 -27.98 -10.60
C LEU A 361 -13.82 -28.88 -9.50
N VAL A 362 -12.84 -28.37 -8.75
CA VAL A 362 -12.22 -29.09 -7.63
C VAL A 362 -13.22 -29.31 -6.50
N GLY A 363 -14.17 -28.38 -6.29
CA GLY A 363 -15.25 -28.57 -5.31
C GLY A 363 -16.19 -29.72 -5.67
N VAL A 364 -16.58 -29.85 -6.94
CA VAL A 364 -17.39 -30.98 -7.42
C VAL A 364 -16.62 -32.29 -7.27
N ILE A 365 -15.34 -32.32 -7.63
CA ILE A 365 -14.49 -33.50 -7.45
C ILE A 365 -14.36 -33.83 -5.95
N GLY A 366 -14.13 -32.82 -5.10
CA GLY A 366 -14.04 -32.96 -3.65
C GLY A 366 -15.31 -33.54 -3.04
N ALA A 367 -16.49 -33.13 -3.51
CA ALA A 367 -17.76 -33.68 -3.06
C ALA A 367 -17.93 -35.18 -3.43
N GLN A 368 -17.31 -35.63 -4.53
CA GLN A 368 -17.30 -37.04 -4.93
C GLN A 368 -16.28 -37.85 -4.12
N VAL A 369 -15.13 -37.25 -3.78
CA VAL A 369 -14.05 -37.90 -3.03
C VAL A 369 -14.40 -38.04 -1.55
N GLY A 370 -14.87 -36.94 -0.93
CA GLY A 370 -15.43 -36.94 0.42
C GLY A 370 -14.45 -37.35 1.53
N HIS A 371 -13.16 -37.00 1.44
CA HIS A 371 -12.24 -37.27 2.54
C HIS A 371 -12.69 -36.57 3.83
N SER A 372 -12.63 -37.29 4.95
CA SER A 372 -12.87 -36.70 6.26
C SER A 372 -11.65 -35.92 6.72
N TRP A 373 -11.90 -34.76 7.35
CA TRP A 373 -10.86 -33.95 7.97
C TRP A 373 -11.14 -33.76 9.46
N HIS A 374 -10.06 -33.65 10.24
CA HIS A 374 -10.11 -33.34 11.65
C HIS A 374 -9.98 -31.83 11.91
N ASN A 375 -10.58 -31.36 13.02
CA ASN A 375 -10.51 -29.96 13.44
C ASN A 375 -9.80 -29.87 14.80
N ARG A 376 -8.52 -29.47 14.82
CA ARG A 376 -7.75 -29.28 16.06
C ARG A 376 -7.55 -27.80 16.33
N TRP A 377 -8.20 -27.30 17.37
CA TRP A 377 -8.12 -25.90 17.77
C TRP A 377 -6.76 -25.48 18.30
N SER A 378 -5.90 -26.40 18.73
CA SER A 378 -4.55 -26.08 19.22
C SER A 378 -3.59 -25.63 18.12
N ALA A 379 -3.85 -25.98 16.86
CA ALA A 379 -3.00 -25.65 15.71
C ALA A 379 -3.51 -24.44 14.92
N TRP A 380 -4.13 -23.47 15.59
CA TRP A 380 -4.79 -22.33 14.94
C TRP A 380 -3.83 -21.25 14.44
N ALA A 381 -2.67 -21.09 15.08
CA ALA A 381 -1.78 -19.96 14.84
C ALA A 381 -1.25 -19.92 13.41
N GLU A 382 -0.80 -21.05 12.87
CA GLU A 382 -0.25 -21.12 11.52
C GLU A 382 -1.26 -20.70 10.43
N PRO A 383 -2.47 -21.28 10.33
CA PRO A 383 -3.46 -20.83 9.35
C PRO A 383 -4.00 -19.42 9.64
N PHE A 384 -3.96 -18.95 10.88
CA PHE A 384 -4.29 -17.56 11.20
C PHE A 384 -3.28 -16.59 10.59
N LEU A 385 -1.98 -16.82 10.78
CA LEU A 385 -0.90 -15.98 10.24
C LEU A 385 -0.87 -16.03 8.71
N VAL A 386 -0.93 -17.21 8.11
CA VAL A 386 -1.07 -17.35 6.65
C VAL A 386 -2.36 -16.69 6.17
N GLY A 387 -3.44 -16.75 6.95
CA GLY A 387 -4.70 -16.04 6.73
C GLY A 387 -4.55 -14.51 6.68
N THR A 388 -3.75 -13.92 7.56
CA THR A 388 -3.46 -12.49 7.54
C THR A 388 -2.70 -12.06 6.28
N VAL A 389 -1.76 -12.90 5.81
CA VAL A 389 -1.05 -12.67 4.54
C VAL A 389 -1.98 -12.87 3.33
N ALA A 390 -2.89 -13.84 3.41
CA ALA A 390 -3.84 -14.18 2.36
C ALA A 390 -4.91 -13.12 2.10
N LEU A 391 -5.26 -12.31 3.12
CA LEU A 391 -6.25 -11.23 3.00
C LEU A 391 -5.65 -9.83 3.09
N GLY A 392 -4.37 -9.71 3.47
CA GLY A 392 -3.73 -8.44 3.72
C GLY A 392 -3.01 -7.85 2.52
N GLY A 393 -2.14 -6.88 2.78
CA GLY A 393 -1.33 -6.21 1.75
C GLY A 393 -2.08 -5.16 0.93
N ILE A 394 -3.40 -5.04 1.05
CA ILE A 394 -4.16 -4.07 0.26
C ILE A 394 -3.80 -2.62 0.60
N ALA A 395 -3.57 -2.32 1.88
CA ALA A 395 -3.25 -0.97 2.34
C ALA A 395 -1.95 -0.43 1.73
N THR A 396 -1.00 -1.28 1.33
CA THR A 396 0.24 -0.83 0.69
C THR A 396 0.05 -0.44 -0.78
N VAL A 397 -0.98 -0.96 -1.45
CA VAL A 397 -1.31 -0.67 -2.86
C VAL A 397 -2.39 0.41 -3.00
N MET A 398 -3.12 0.69 -1.92
CA MET A 398 -4.18 1.70 -1.90
C MET A 398 -3.74 3.11 -2.33
N PRO A 399 -2.57 3.67 -1.91
CA PRO A 399 -2.16 5.00 -2.36
C PRO A 399 -2.11 5.14 -3.89
N VAL A 400 -1.56 4.12 -4.58
CA VAL A 400 -1.44 4.09 -6.04
C VAL A 400 -2.81 4.01 -6.71
N THR A 401 -3.71 3.18 -6.18
CA THR A 401 -5.06 3.01 -6.77
C THR A 401 -5.99 4.17 -6.45
N TYR A 402 -5.82 4.79 -5.29
CA TYR A 402 -6.59 5.94 -4.86
C TYR A 402 -6.20 7.22 -5.62
N ALA A 403 -4.93 7.38 -5.98
CA ALA A 403 -4.47 8.48 -6.84
C ALA A 403 -5.20 8.54 -8.19
N ARG A 404 -5.74 7.41 -8.69
CA ARG A 404 -6.56 7.37 -9.91
C ARG A 404 -7.90 8.11 -9.80
N LEU A 405 -8.36 8.41 -8.59
CA LEU A 405 -9.55 9.25 -8.36
C LEU A 405 -9.26 10.75 -8.59
N GLY A 406 -8.00 11.12 -8.85
CA GLY A 406 -7.56 12.49 -9.05
C GLY A 406 -7.18 13.20 -7.74
N GLY A 407 -6.80 14.48 -7.86
CA GLY A 407 -6.35 15.30 -6.73
C GLY A 407 -7.47 15.74 -5.78
N GLN A 408 -8.72 15.78 -6.24
CA GLN A 408 -9.89 16.14 -5.43
C GLN A 408 -11.04 15.16 -5.67
N PRO A 409 -11.02 13.98 -5.03
CA PRO A 409 -12.03 12.95 -5.28
C PRO A 409 -13.39 13.34 -4.69
N SER A 410 -14.45 13.12 -5.47
CA SER A 410 -15.83 13.35 -5.02
C SER A 410 -16.23 12.39 -3.88
N THR A 411 -17.18 12.81 -3.05
CA THR A 411 -17.68 11.98 -1.93
C THR A 411 -18.22 10.63 -2.40
N THR A 412 -18.93 10.63 -3.52
CA THR A 412 -19.44 9.44 -4.20
C THR A 412 -18.31 8.58 -4.74
N GLY A 413 -17.28 9.19 -5.34
CA GLY A 413 -16.08 8.50 -5.83
C GLY A 413 -15.36 7.74 -4.72
N VAL A 414 -15.14 8.39 -3.57
CA VAL A 414 -14.52 7.76 -2.40
C VAL A 414 -15.37 6.60 -1.85
N ARG A 415 -16.70 6.77 -1.76
CA ARG A 415 -17.61 5.70 -1.31
C ARG A 415 -17.57 4.49 -2.24
N ARG A 416 -17.60 4.72 -3.56
CA ARG A 416 -17.51 3.66 -4.57
C ARG A 416 -16.15 2.96 -4.53
N TYR A 417 -15.06 3.71 -4.36
CA TYR A 417 -13.72 3.15 -4.18
C TYR A 417 -13.65 2.24 -2.96
N ARG A 418 -14.12 2.69 -1.78
CA ARG A 418 -14.20 1.85 -0.57
C ARG A 418 -15.02 0.59 -0.80
N ALA A 419 -16.21 0.72 -1.40
CA ALA A 419 -17.08 -0.40 -1.68
C ALA A 419 -16.43 -1.41 -2.66
N ALA A 420 -15.70 -0.93 -3.67
CA ALA A 420 -14.97 -1.77 -4.61
C ALA A 420 -13.84 -2.55 -3.93
N VAL A 421 -13.05 -1.88 -3.07
CA VAL A 421 -11.98 -2.53 -2.30
C VAL A 421 -12.54 -3.56 -1.33
N ILE A 422 -13.55 -3.21 -0.53
CA ILE A 422 -14.20 -4.13 0.41
C ILE A 422 -14.86 -5.30 -0.32
N GLY A 423 -15.56 -5.03 -1.43
CA GLY A 423 -16.17 -6.05 -2.25
C GLY A 423 -15.13 -7.06 -2.77
N GLY A 424 -13.99 -6.58 -3.28
CA GLY A 424 -12.92 -7.45 -3.75
C GLY A 424 -12.32 -8.29 -2.62
N LEU A 425 -12.13 -7.71 -1.44
CA LEU A 425 -11.65 -8.40 -0.25
C LEU A 425 -12.61 -9.51 0.22
N LEU A 426 -13.92 -9.23 0.25
CA LEU A 426 -14.95 -10.21 0.59
C LEU A 426 -15.02 -11.34 -0.45
N THR A 427 -14.88 -11.02 -1.74
CA THR A 427 -14.78 -12.04 -2.79
C THR A 427 -13.57 -12.94 -2.58
N CYS A 428 -12.39 -12.37 -2.28
CA CYS A 428 -11.19 -13.15 -1.95
C CYS A 428 -11.39 -14.03 -0.71
N TYR A 429 -12.04 -13.52 0.34
CA TYR A 429 -12.39 -14.29 1.52
C TYR A 429 -13.25 -15.52 1.15
N VAL A 430 -14.35 -15.33 0.42
CA VAL A 430 -15.23 -16.44 0.01
C VAL A 430 -14.48 -17.44 -0.86
N LEU A 431 -13.74 -16.98 -1.87
CA LEU A 431 -13.00 -17.87 -2.77
C LEU A 431 -11.92 -18.68 -2.03
N ASN A 432 -11.18 -18.07 -1.10
CA ASN A 432 -10.19 -18.77 -0.30
C ASN A 432 -10.83 -19.82 0.63
N VAL A 433 -11.97 -19.52 1.25
CA VAL A 433 -12.70 -20.47 2.08
C VAL A 433 -13.16 -21.67 1.26
N VAL A 434 -13.83 -21.43 0.12
CA VAL A 434 -14.32 -22.51 -0.74
C VAL A 434 -13.14 -23.32 -1.29
N TRP A 435 -12.06 -22.66 -1.72
CA TRP A 435 -10.85 -23.32 -2.18
C TRP A 435 -10.25 -24.27 -1.13
N CYS A 436 -10.09 -23.79 0.11
CA CYS A 436 -9.55 -24.61 1.20
C CYS A 436 -10.41 -25.84 1.50
N VAL A 437 -11.74 -25.68 1.52
CA VAL A 437 -12.68 -26.79 1.72
C VAL A 437 -12.59 -27.78 0.56
N SER A 438 -12.57 -27.30 -0.69
CA SER A 438 -12.43 -28.14 -1.88
C SER A 438 -11.14 -28.95 -1.87
N VAL A 439 -10.00 -28.32 -1.52
CA VAL A 439 -8.71 -29.02 -1.45
C VAL A 439 -8.71 -30.07 -0.33
N LEU A 440 -9.22 -29.75 0.87
CA LEU A 440 -9.30 -30.72 1.98
C LEU A 440 -10.24 -31.90 1.69
N ALA A 441 -11.25 -31.69 0.85
CA ALA A 441 -12.15 -32.76 0.41
C ALA A 441 -11.47 -33.72 -0.60
N VAL A 442 -10.45 -33.24 -1.34
CA VAL A 442 -9.71 -34.04 -2.33
C VAL A 442 -8.41 -34.63 -1.78
N VAL A 443 -7.65 -33.87 -0.99
CA VAL A 443 -6.31 -34.23 -0.52
C VAL A 443 -6.35 -34.53 0.99
N PRO A 444 -5.88 -35.71 1.44
CA PRO A 444 -5.85 -36.04 2.85
C PRO A 444 -4.88 -35.13 3.63
N GLN A 445 -5.26 -34.77 4.86
CA GLN A 445 -4.43 -33.92 5.74
C GLN A 445 -3.10 -34.58 6.11
N THR A 446 -3.13 -35.87 6.45
CA THR A 446 -1.97 -36.67 6.84
C THR A 446 -1.87 -37.91 5.96
N ALA A 447 -0.65 -38.35 5.65
CA ALA A 447 -0.46 -39.59 4.93
C ALA A 447 -1.05 -40.76 5.75
N PRO A 448 -1.85 -41.65 5.16
CA PRO A 448 -2.33 -42.86 5.84
C PRO A 448 -1.12 -43.70 6.26
N LEU A 449 -1.10 -44.14 7.52
CA LEU A 449 -0.11 -45.08 8.03
C LEU A 449 -0.24 -46.39 7.23
N SER A 450 0.69 -46.67 6.32
CA SER A 450 0.69 -47.92 5.56
C SER A 450 1.03 -49.08 6.52
N PRO A 451 0.16 -50.08 6.70
CA PRO A 451 0.38 -51.19 7.64
C PRO A 451 1.55 -52.10 7.22
N SER A 452 2.03 -51.99 5.98
CA SER A 452 3.09 -52.84 5.43
C SER A 452 4.50 -52.28 5.61
N GLY A 453 4.70 -51.12 6.24
CA GLY A 453 6.02 -50.47 6.42
C GLY A 453 6.67 -49.97 5.12
N ASN A 454 6.26 -50.49 3.96
CA ASN A 454 6.59 -49.98 2.63
C ASN A 454 5.66 -48.80 2.34
N ALA A 455 6.09 -47.61 2.76
CA ALA A 455 5.39 -46.36 2.49
C ALA A 455 5.41 -46.07 0.98
N THR A 456 4.40 -46.53 0.24
CA THR A 456 4.03 -45.82 -0.99
C THR A 456 3.59 -44.43 -0.56
N ALA A 457 4.37 -43.42 -0.92
CA ALA A 457 4.16 -42.03 -0.53
C ALA A 457 2.82 -41.53 -1.09
N VAL A 458 1.74 -41.68 -0.31
CA VAL A 458 0.44 -41.10 -0.64
C VAL A 458 0.58 -39.58 -0.45
N PRO A 459 0.26 -38.77 -1.48
CA PRO A 459 0.29 -37.31 -1.36
C PRO A 459 -0.61 -36.85 -0.22
N SER A 460 -0.11 -35.95 0.62
CA SER A 460 -0.86 -35.37 1.75
C SER A 460 -0.42 -33.94 2.00
N LEU A 461 -1.28 -33.16 2.67
CA LEU A 461 -0.97 -31.76 2.99
C LEU A 461 0.20 -31.64 3.99
N ASP A 462 0.35 -32.56 4.93
CA ASP A 462 1.49 -32.62 5.85
C ASP A 462 2.82 -32.85 5.11
N ALA A 463 2.84 -33.79 4.14
CA ALA A 463 4.02 -34.03 3.33
C ALA A 463 4.40 -32.79 2.50
N ALA A 464 3.40 -32.13 1.88
CA ALA A 464 3.62 -30.89 1.14
C ALA A 464 4.14 -29.75 2.04
N GLN A 465 3.62 -29.63 3.26
CA GLN A 465 4.09 -28.66 4.26
C GLN A 465 5.57 -28.88 4.59
N GLN A 466 5.97 -30.14 4.82
CA GLN A 466 7.35 -30.50 5.13
C GLN A 466 8.29 -30.26 3.95
N ALA A 467 7.80 -30.47 2.72
CA ALA A 467 8.54 -30.22 1.49
C ALA A 467 8.62 -28.74 1.09
N GLY A 468 7.84 -27.86 1.74
CA GLY A 468 7.74 -26.44 1.33
C GLY A 468 6.98 -26.24 0.02
N GLU A 469 6.11 -27.19 -0.34
CA GLU A 469 5.38 -27.20 -1.60
C GLU A 469 4.09 -26.37 -1.55
N ILE A 470 3.67 -25.85 -2.71
CA ILE A 470 2.36 -25.19 -2.86
C ILE A 470 1.22 -26.22 -2.83
N SER A 471 0.05 -25.82 -2.32
CA SER A 471 -1.12 -26.73 -2.12
C SER A 471 -1.61 -27.46 -3.36
N THR A 472 -1.26 -26.97 -4.54
CA THR A 472 -1.72 -27.51 -5.82
C THR A 472 -0.91 -28.72 -6.26
N ILE A 473 0.34 -28.89 -5.78
CA ILE A 473 1.17 -30.06 -6.06
C ILE A 473 0.50 -31.35 -5.54
N PRO A 474 0.20 -31.48 -4.23
CA PRO A 474 -0.44 -32.68 -3.72
C PRO A 474 -1.85 -32.88 -4.28
N LEU A 475 -2.53 -31.80 -4.66
CA LEU A 475 -3.83 -31.86 -5.35
C LEU A 475 -3.70 -32.56 -6.71
N VAL A 476 -2.80 -32.09 -7.56
CA VAL A 476 -2.57 -32.69 -8.89
C VAL A 476 -2.15 -34.14 -8.77
N GLN A 477 -1.18 -34.45 -7.89
CA GLN A 477 -0.73 -35.82 -7.67
C GLN A 477 -1.87 -36.76 -7.22
N THR A 478 -2.74 -36.28 -6.31
CA THR A 478 -3.90 -37.07 -5.86
C THR A 478 -4.91 -37.30 -6.98
N LEU A 479 -5.13 -36.30 -7.84
CA LEU A 479 -6.01 -36.41 -8.99
C LEU A 479 -5.47 -37.42 -10.03
N GLU A 480 -4.16 -37.39 -10.31
CA GLU A 480 -3.50 -38.34 -11.21
C GLU A 480 -3.62 -39.78 -10.72
N LEU A 481 -3.39 -40.02 -9.43
CA LEU A 481 -3.49 -41.35 -8.82
C LEU A 481 -4.91 -41.94 -8.92
N ARG A 482 -5.94 -41.11 -8.98
CA ARG A 482 -7.34 -41.55 -9.13
C ARG A 482 -7.75 -41.83 -10.57
N GLY A 483 -6.92 -41.53 -11.56
CA GLY A 483 -7.12 -41.94 -12.95
C GLY A 483 -8.35 -41.36 -13.65
N MET A 484 -8.90 -40.22 -13.19
CA MET A 484 -10.10 -39.65 -13.84
C MET A 484 -9.74 -39.04 -15.20
N SER A 485 -10.59 -39.21 -16.21
CA SER A 485 -10.35 -38.65 -17.55
C SER A 485 -10.26 -37.12 -17.57
N SER A 486 -10.95 -36.45 -16.65
CA SER A 486 -10.93 -34.98 -16.48
C SER A 486 -9.64 -34.44 -15.88
N VAL A 487 -8.76 -35.29 -15.33
CA VAL A 487 -7.54 -34.87 -14.59
C VAL A 487 -6.63 -34.01 -15.45
N ARG A 488 -6.44 -34.35 -16.73
CA ARG A 488 -5.54 -33.58 -17.61
C ARG A 488 -6.01 -32.15 -17.82
N VAL A 489 -7.33 -31.94 -17.94
CA VAL A 489 -7.90 -30.61 -18.12
C VAL A 489 -7.83 -29.84 -16.81
N VAL A 490 -8.17 -30.47 -15.69
CA VAL A 490 -8.06 -29.86 -14.36
C VAL A 490 -6.61 -29.44 -14.09
N ASP A 491 -5.65 -30.35 -14.30
CA ASP A 491 -4.22 -30.12 -14.12
C ASP A 491 -3.72 -28.95 -14.99
N ALA A 492 -4.02 -28.97 -16.29
CA ALA A 492 -3.64 -27.89 -17.19
C ALA A 492 -4.25 -26.54 -16.78
N LEU A 493 -5.53 -26.50 -16.41
CA LEU A 493 -6.20 -25.28 -15.95
C LEU A 493 -5.61 -24.76 -14.64
N VAL A 494 -5.39 -25.65 -13.66
CA VAL A 494 -4.80 -25.33 -12.36
C VAL A 494 -3.39 -24.77 -12.55
N ASN A 495 -2.52 -25.46 -13.29
CA ASN A 495 -1.15 -25.02 -13.54
C ASN A 495 -1.08 -23.71 -14.33
N LEU A 496 -1.97 -23.53 -15.33
CA LEU A 496 -2.07 -22.28 -16.08
C LEU A 496 -2.48 -21.14 -15.16
N PHE A 497 -3.51 -21.34 -14.33
CA PHE A 497 -3.97 -20.36 -13.37
C PHE A 497 -2.87 -19.96 -12.40
N ILE A 498 -2.16 -20.93 -11.80
CA ILE A 498 -1.09 -20.66 -10.83
C ILE A 498 0.02 -19.84 -11.49
N THR A 499 0.44 -20.26 -12.68
CA THR A 499 1.52 -19.60 -13.44
C THR A 499 1.17 -18.14 -13.73
N VAL A 500 -0.01 -17.90 -14.31
CA VAL A 500 -0.50 -16.53 -14.59
C VAL A 500 -0.67 -15.74 -13.30
N SER A 501 -1.22 -16.37 -12.26
CA SER A 501 -1.50 -15.76 -10.96
C SER A 501 -0.23 -15.25 -10.28
N ILE A 502 0.82 -16.08 -10.21
CA ILE A 502 2.10 -15.73 -9.56
C ILE A 502 2.79 -14.63 -10.35
N THR A 503 2.85 -14.72 -11.69
CA THR A 503 3.49 -13.70 -12.52
C THR A 503 2.78 -12.35 -12.37
N VAL A 504 1.45 -12.31 -12.45
CA VAL A 504 0.68 -11.07 -12.24
C VAL A 504 0.88 -10.52 -10.83
N SER A 505 0.85 -11.37 -9.81
CA SER A 505 1.04 -10.92 -8.42
C SER A 505 2.47 -10.41 -8.16
N PHE A 506 3.51 -11.04 -8.73
CA PHE A 506 4.88 -10.53 -8.66
C PHE A 506 4.99 -9.14 -9.28
N LEU A 507 4.39 -8.93 -10.46
CA LEU A 507 4.43 -7.63 -11.15
C LEU A 507 3.61 -6.56 -10.41
N VAL A 508 2.43 -6.89 -9.86
CA VAL A 508 1.62 -5.92 -9.11
C VAL A 508 2.32 -5.50 -7.82
N VAL A 509 2.83 -6.47 -7.05
CA VAL A 509 3.53 -6.19 -5.79
C VAL A 509 4.87 -5.50 -6.04
N GLY A 510 5.60 -5.91 -7.08
CA GLY A 510 6.83 -5.26 -7.50
C GLY A 510 6.62 -3.81 -7.93
N ALA A 511 5.52 -3.50 -8.62
CA ALA A 511 5.14 -2.12 -8.91
C ALA A 511 4.91 -1.30 -7.62
N GLY A 512 4.33 -1.93 -6.58
CA GLY A 512 4.20 -1.32 -5.24
C GLY A 512 5.56 -1.02 -4.59
N LEU A 513 6.50 -1.98 -4.60
CA LEU A 513 7.87 -1.77 -4.10
C LEU A 513 8.59 -0.66 -4.88
N ARG A 514 8.45 -0.65 -6.21
CA ARG A 514 9.00 0.40 -7.07
C ARG A 514 8.48 1.78 -6.66
N HIS A 515 7.17 1.93 -6.49
CA HIS A 515 6.56 3.18 -6.03
C HIS A 515 7.05 3.60 -4.64
N MET A 516 7.28 2.66 -3.73
CA MET A 516 7.86 2.95 -2.41
C MET A 516 9.28 3.51 -2.54
N ILE A 517 10.12 2.89 -3.37
CA ILE A 517 11.50 3.36 -3.64
C ILE A 517 11.47 4.75 -4.29
N ASP A 518 10.57 4.98 -5.25
CA ASP A 518 10.41 6.29 -5.89
C ASP A 518 10.00 7.37 -4.90
N GLY A 519 9.13 7.04 -3.93
CA GLY A 519 8.77 7.94 -2.83
C GLY A 519 9.95 8.33 -1.94
N VAL A 520 10.84 7.38 -1.63
CA VAL A 520 12.08 7.65 -0.88
C VAL A 520 13.00 8.59 -1.64
N VAL A 521 13.19 8.35 -2.95
CA VAL A 521 14.02 9.18 -3.82
C VAL A 521 13.45 10.60 -3.94
N ALA A 522 12.16 10.73 -4.19
CA ALA A 522 11.49 12.03 -4.31
C ALA A 522 11.55 12.84 -2.99
N MET A 523 11.45 12.17 -1.83
CA MET A 523 11.64 12.87 -0.56
C MET A 523 13.07 13.36 -0.37
N GLY A 524 14.06 12.55 -0.77
CA GLY A 524 15.47 12.94 -0.74
C GLY A 524 15.71 14.24 -1.51
N GLU A 525 15.20 14.31 -2.74
CA GLU A 525 15.25 15.51 -3.60
C GLU A 525 14.63 16.74 -2.93
N ARG A 526 13.43 16.60 -2.34
CA ARG A 526 12.75 17.73 -1.68
C ARG A 526 13.50 18.24 -0.45
N LYS A 527 14.17 17.36 0.30
CA LYS A 527 15.00 17.76 1.44
C LYS A 527 16.28 18.46 0.99
N GLU A 528 16.87 18.00 -0.12
CA GLU A 528 18.04 18.64 -0.74
C GLU A 528 17.67 20.06 -1.23
N MET A 529 16.58 20.21 -1.98
CA MET A 529 16.07 21.50 -2.46
C MET A 529 15.74 22.46 -1.31
N SER A 530 14.99 22.01 -0.29
CA SER A 530 14.67 22.85 0.87
C SER A 530 15.91 23.30 1.65
N ARG A 531 16.98 22.49 1.64
CA ARG A 531 18.26 22.86 2.26
C ARG A 531 19.01 23.90 1.42
N GLU A 532 19.01 23.76 0.10
CA GLU A 532 19.59 24.72 -0.82
C GLU A 532 18.88 26.08 -0.76
N ASP A 533 17.54 26.08 -0.73
CA ASP A 533 16.74 27.29 -0.58
C ASP A 533 17.01 27.99 0.75
N ALA A 534 17.13 27.22 1.85
CA ALA A 534 17.47 27.77 3.16
C ALA A 534 18.90 28.37 3.19
N LEU A 535 19.85 27.71 2.52
CA LEU A 535 21.22 28.22 2.40
C LEU A 535 21.30 29.47 1.51
N SER A 536 20.58 29.50 0.40
CA SER A 536 20.46 30.66 -0.48
C SER A 536 19.83 31.85 0.24
N SER A 537 18.74 31.61 0.98
CA SER A 537 18.07 32.61 1.80
C SER A 537 18.95 33.12 2.95
N ALA A 538 19.80 32.27 3.52
CA ALA A 538 20.77 32.69 4.54
C ALA A 538 21.92 33.52 3.92
N ALA A 539 22.37 33.15 2.72
CA ALA A 539 23.42 33.86 2.00
C ALA A 539 22.96 35.26 1.53
N SER A 540 21.74 35.40 1.01
CA SER A 540 21.18 36.70 0.63
C SER A 540 21.08 37.64 1.84
N ARG A 541 20.55 37.14 2.97
CA ARG A 541 20.48 37.91 4.23
C ARG A 541 21.84 38.38 4.74
N LEU A 542 22.91 37.61 4.52
CA LEU A 542 24.27 38.01 4.89
C LEU A 542 24.83 39.07 3.92
N GLY A 543 24.49 38.99 2.64
CA GLY A 543 24.79 40.01 1.63
C GLY A 543 24.18 41.36 1.99
N ASP A 544 22.89 41.39 2.30
CA ASP A 544 22.15 42.62 2.62
C ASP A 544 22.63 43.28 3.92
N ARG A 545 22.99 42.46 4.93
CA ARG A 545 23.61 42.98 6.16
C ARG A 545 24.97 43.61 5.92
N SER A 546 25.76 43.04 5.01
CA SER A 546 27.06 43.60 4.66
C SER A 546 26.91 44.94 3.92
N ALA A 547 25.97 45.02 2.97
CA ALA A 547 25.68 46.26 2.24
C ALA A 547 25.17 47.38 3.17
N SER A 548 24.21 47.08 4.05
CA SER A 548 23.66 48.06 4.99
C SER A 548 24.64 48.52 6.08
N THR A 549 25.64 47.70 6.41
CA THR A 549 26.71 48.11 7.34
C THR A 549 27.69 49.06 6.67
N VAL A 550 28.00 48.86 5.38
CA VAL A 550 28.86 49.75 4.60
C VAL A 550 28.25 51.14 4.42
N GLU A 551 26.92 51.26 4.27
CA GLU A 551 26.27 52.58 4.13
C GLU A 551 26.16 53.37 5.45
N ARG A 552 26.25 52.73 6.62
CA ARG A 552 26.15 53.42 7.92
C ARG A 552 27.50 53.76 8.56
N GLY A 553 28.59 53.18 8.09
CA GLY A 553 29.95 53.47 8.57
C GLY A 553 30.63 54.48 7.66
N GLY A 554 30.87 55.71 8.16
CA GLY A 554 31.80 56.63 7.51
C GLY A 554 33.18 55.98 7.32
N PRO A 555 34.01 56.46 6.37
CA PRO A 555 35.27 55.84 6.00
C PRO A 555 36.27 55.89 7.18
N GLY A 556 36.31 54.83 7.98
CA GLY A 556 37.22 54.70 9.10
C GLY A 556 37.29 53.25 9.58
N ASP A 557 38.43 52.61 9.34
CA ASP A 557 38.98 51.38 9.95
C ASP A 557 38.22 50.04 9.87
N ASP A 558 36.91 49.98 9.60
CA ASP A 558 36.16 48.71 9.65
C ASP A 558 36.26 47.84 8.37
N ALA A 559 36.72 48.41 7.25
CA ALA A 559 36.87 47.69 5.98
C ALA A 559 37.97 46.60 6.05
N GLU A 560 38.98 46.78 6.90
CA GLU A 560 40.06 45.82 7.09
C GLU A 560 39.59 44.56 7.84
N TRP A 561 38.62 44.71 8.75
CA TRP A 561 38.05 43.60 9.53
C TRP A 561 37.12 42.71 8.69
N VAL A 562 36.31 43.28 7.79
CA VAL A 562 35.40 42.52 6.91
C VAL A 562 36.18 41.78 5.82
N ALA A 563 37.24 42.39 5.27
CA ALA A 563 38.14 41.72 4.33
C ALA A 563 38.91 40.55 4.99
N ALA A 564 39.33 40.71 6.25
CA ALA A 564 39.96 39.64 7.02
C ALA A 564 38.99 38.48 7.34
N ALA A 565 37.72 38.78 7.63
CA ALA A 565 36.70 37.77 7.90
C ALA A 565 36.27 36.99 6.65
N ALA A 566 36.20 37.63 5.48
CA ALA A 566 35.89 36.97 4.21
C ALA A 566 37.04 36.09 3.69
N ALA A 567 38.30 36.45 4.00
CA ALA A 567 39.48 35.63 3.69
C ALA A 567 39.62 34.40 4.61
N SER A 568 39.09 34.47 5.84
CA SER A 568 38.98 33.31 6.73
C SER A 568 37.69 32.55 6.45
N GLY A 569 37.72 31.60 5.51
CA GLY A 569 36.61 30.68 5.27
C GLY A 569 36.09 30.00 6.56
N PRO A 570 34.89 29.39 6.53
CA PRO A 570 34.10 28.99 7.71
C PRO A 570 34.68 27.87 8.61
N GLU A 571 35.98 27.59 8.55
CA GLU A 571 36.63 26.45 9.23
C GLU A 571 37.08 26.73 10.68
N ARG A 572 36.81 27.90 11.28
CA ARG A 572 37.46 28.27 12.56
C ARG A 572 36.59 28.91 13.64
N LEU A 573 35.43 28.33 13.93
CA LEU A 573 34.74 28.56 15.21
C LEU A 573 34.24 27.23 15.80
N ASP A 574 35.18 26.35 16.16
CA ASP A 574 34.89 25.19 17.00
C ASP A 574 36.00 25.00 18.05
N GLY A 575 36.22 26.07 18.83
CA GLY A 575 37.14 26.12 19.97
C GLY A 575 36.42 25.72 21.26
N GLY A 576 35.89 24.50 21.33
CA GLY A 576 35.02 24.04 22.43
C GLY A 576 35.27 22.61 22.86
N ARG A 577 36.51 22.32 23.31
CA ARG A 577 36.92 21.24 24.23
C ARG A 577 35.92 20.10 24.45
N ARG A 578 35.80 19.17 23.49
CA ARG A 578 35.31 17.80 23.74
C ARG A 578 36.38 16.80 23.35
N SER A 579 37.12 16.36 24.37
CA SER A 579 37.95 15.16 24.35
C SER A 579 37.06 13.93 24.17
N GLY A 580 37.12 13.27 23.01
CA GLY A 580 36.46 11.99 22.82
C GLY A 580 36.40 11.54 21.37
N LEU A 581 37.28 10.59 21.03
CA LEU A 581 37.32 9.71 19.85
C LEU A 581 38.07 10.21 18.59
N PRO A 582 39.11 9.47 18.13
CA PRO A 582 39.94 9.84 16.99
C PRO A 582 39.31 9.37 15.67
N PHE A 583 38.29 10.08 15.18
CA PHE A 583 37.79 9.87 13.81
C PHE A 583 38.43 10.81 12.77
N LYS A 584 39.38 11.66 13.17
CA LYS A 584 39.96 12.72 12.34
C LYS A 584 41.12 12.28 11.41
N ALA A 585 41.55 11.01 11.47
CA ALA A 585 42.70 10.51 10.70
C ALA A 585 42.34 9.75 9.40
N LEU A 586 41.05 9.67 9.04
CA LEU A 586 40.59 9.07 7.77
C LEU A 586 40.09 10.12 6.75
N ARG A 587 40.64 11.34 6.79
CA ARG A 587 40.57 12.31 5.67
C ARG A 587 41.66 11.94 4.63
N MET A 588 41.72 10.67 4.21
CA MET A 588 42.65 10.22 3.16
C MET A 588 42.07 10.62 1.79
N ASN A 589 42.78 11.49 1.07
CA ASN A 589 42.67 11.76 -0.39
C ASN A 589 41.27 11.61 -1.01
N GLY A 590 40.41 12.61 -0.79
CA GLY A 590 39.03 12.67 -1.30
C GLY A 590 38.86 12.77 -2.82
N THR A 591 39.90 12.58 -3.62
CA THR A 591 39.80 12.64 -5.10
C THR A 591 39.19 11.38 -5.70
N ALA A 592 39.33 10.20 -5.07
CA ALA A 592 38.83 8.94 -5.63
C ALA A 592 37.31 8.74 -5.45
N LEU A 593 36.72 9.28 -4.38
CA LEU A 593 35.28 9.14 -4.11
C LEU A 593 34.43 10.30 -4.63
N ALA A 594 35.04 11.45 -4.98
CA ALA A 594 34.33 12.58 -5.59
C ALA A 594 33.43 12.20 -6.78
N PRO A 595 33.90 11.42 -7.79
CA PRO A 595 33.03 11.05 -8.92
C PRO A 595 31.89 10.11 -8.51
N VAL A 596 32.10 9.27 -7.48
CA VAL A 596 31.06 8.36 -6.97
C VAL A 596 29.99 9.14 -6.21
N VAL A 597 30.39 10.13 -5.41
CA VAL A 597 29.47 11.02 -4.68
C VAL A 597 28.68 11.89 -5.65
N GLU A 598 29.34 12.47 -6.66
CA GLU A 598 28.66 13.25 -7.70
C GLU A 598 27.65 12.40 -8.50
N LEU A 599 28.03 11.17 -8.85
CA LEU A 599 27.13 10.24 -9.53
C LEU A 599 25.94 9.86 -8.63
N TRP A 600 26.16 9.68 -7.32
CA TRP A 600 25.10 9.37 -6.35
C TRP A 600 24.09 10.51 -6.18
N HIS A 601 24.53 11.76 -6.28
CA HIS A 601 23.64 12.93 -6.23
C HIS A 601 22.72 13.04 -7.44
N ARG A 602 22.99 12.33 -8.55
CA ARG A 602 22.04 12.29 -9.67
C ARG A 602 20.81 11.45 -9.29
N PRO A 603 19.60 12.02 -9.32
CA PRO A 603 18.39 11.36 -8.82
C PRO A 603 18.08 10.05 -9.56
N SER A 604 18.31 10.02 -10.87
CA SER A 604 18.17 8.83 -11.70
C SER A 604 19.11 7.71 -11.26
N VAL A 605 20.36 8.02 -10.93
CA VAL A 605 21.34 7.01 -10.47
C VAL A 605 20.90 6.47 -9.11
N ARG A 606 20.58 7.35 -8.15
CA ARG A 606 20.09 6.95 -6.83
C ARG A 606 18.91 5.97 -6.93
N ARG A 607 17.95 6.28 -7.81
CA ARG A 607 16.80 5.41 -8.11
C ARG A 607 17.22 4.04 -8.63
N TYR A 608 18.06 3.97 -9.66
CA TYR A 608 18.51 2.69 -10.23
C TYR A 608 19.39 1.87 -9.27
N VAL A 609 20.22 2.52 -8.45
CA VAL A 609 21.00 1.82 -7.42
C VAL A 609 20.07 1.20 -6.39
N LEU A 610 19.08 1.94 -5.89
CA LEU A 610 18.09 1.39 -4.95
C LEU A 610 17.30 0.24 -5.58
N TYR A 611 16.87 0.36 -6.85
CA TYR A 611 16.22 -0.75 -7.55
C TYR A 611 17.14 -1.98 -7.63
N ALA A 612 18.39 -1.81 -8.05
CA ALA A 612 19.36 -2.90 -8.13
C ALA A 612 19.61 -3.54 -6.75
N THR A 613 19.68 -2.74 -5.68
CA THR A 613 19.85 -3.23 -4.31
C THR A 613 18.65 -4.08 -3.87
N PHE A 614 17.41 -3.57 -3.98
CA PHE A 614 16.24 -4.30 -3.50
C PHE A 614 15.89 -5.52 -4.35
N TYR A 615 15.84 -5.38 -5.68
CA TYR A 615 15.54 -6.51 -6.56
C TYR A 615 16.69 -7.51 -6.66
N GLY A 616 17.94 -7.04 -6.60
CA GLY A 616 19.11 -7.90 -6.48
C GLY A 616 19.11 -8.69 -5.17
N PHE A 617 18.75 -8.06 -4.05
CA PHE A 617 18.57 -8.74 -2.77
C PHE A 617 17.48 -9.82 -2.84
N ILE A 618 16.32 -9.53 -3.44
CA ILE A 618 15.24 -10.51 -3.66
C ILE A 618 15.77 -11.72 -4.45
N LEU A 619 16.48 -11.48 -5.56
CA LEU A 619 17.09 -12.54 -6.36
C LEU A 619 18.09 -13.37 -5.55
N VAL A 620 19.03 -12.73 -4.85
CA VAL A 620 20.04 -13.43 -4.04
C VAL A 620 19.39 -14.26 -2.94
N MET A 621 18.41 -13.71 -2.21
CA MET A 621 17.72 -14.44 -1.16
C MET A 621 16.91 -15.63 -1.70
N ALA A 622 16.27 -15.48 -2.87
CA ALA A 622 15.57 -16.57 -3.52
C ALA A 622 16.53 -17.71 -3.93
N LEU A 623 17.74 -17.38 -4.40
CA LEU A 623 18.75 -18.38 -4.75
C LEU A 623 19.39 -19.05 -3.53
N LEU A 624 19.56 -18.32 -2.41
CA LEU A 624 20.20 -18.85 -1.20
C LEU A 624 19.29 -19.78 -0.39
N ASN A 625 17.97 -19.67 -0.52
CA ASN A 625 17.02 -20.48 0.25
C ASN A 625 15.80 -20.91 -0.59
N PRO A 626 15.97 -21.85 -1.54
CA PRO A 626 14.90 -22.25 -2.45
C PRO A 626 13.73 -22.98 -1.77
N HIS A 627 13.96 -23.56 -0.59
CA HIS A 627 12.95 -24.25 0.21
C HIS A 627 12.18 -23.30 1.15
N GLY A 628 12.61 -22.05 1.27
CA GLY A 628 12.11 -21.11 2.26
C GLY A 628 10.71 -20.56 2.00
N PHE A 629 10.03 -20.92 0.90
CA PHE A 629 8.77 -20.31 0.47
C PHE A 629 7.73 -20.18 1.60
N LEU A 630 7.31 -21.30 2.20
CA LEU A 630 6.31 -21.28 3.27
C LEU A 630 6.82 -20.60 4.53
N ALA A 631 8.12 -20.73 4.84
CA ALA A 631 8.72 -20.12 6.02
C ALA A 631 8.79 -18.58 5.91
N VAL A 632 9.20 -18.05 4.76
CA VAL A 632 9.28 -16.63 4.46
C VAL A 632 7.88 -16.01 4.41
N MET A 633 6.91 -16.72 3.82
CA MET A 633 5.52 -16.28 3.75
C MET A 633 4.87 -16.26 5.14
N ALA A 634 4.98 -17.33 5.93
CA ALA A 634 4.31 -17.41 7.23
C ALA A 634 4.95 -16.51 8.30
N GLY A 635 6.26 -16.26 8.22
CA GLY A 635 6.97 -15.45 9.22
C GLY A 635 7.12 -14.00 8.83
N PHE A 636 8.09 -13.72 7.97
CA PHE A 636 8.48 -12.35 7.62
C PHE A 636 7.38 -11.59 6.89
N THR A 637 6.66 -12.26 5.98
CA THR A 637 5.59 -11.60 5.23
C THR A 637 4.42 -11.26 6.14
N SER A 638 4.01 -12.17 7.02
CA SER A 638 2.98 -11.95 8.04
C SER A 638 3.36 -10.81 8.98
N LEU A 639 4.55 -10.87 9.58
CA LEU A 639 5.05 -9.85 10.50
C LEU A 639 5.12 -8.47 9.85
N GLY A 640 5.77 -8.37 8.68
CA GLY A 640 5.90 -7.11 7.95
C GLY A 640 4.54 -6.53 7.57
N LEU A 641 3.61 -7.37 7.11
CA LEU A 641 2.25 -6.97 6.73
C LEU A 641 1.43 -6.49 7.93
N ASN A 642 1.43 -7.26 9.03
CA ASN A 642 0.65 -6.94 10.23
C ASN A 642 1.16 -5.65 10.91
N LEU A 643 2.48 -5.42 10.88
CA LEU A 643 3.07 -4.14 11.29
C LEU A 643 2.68 -3.01 10.34
N ALA A 644 3.01 -3.12 9.05
CA ALA A 644 2.88 -2.04 8.07
C ALA A 644 1.42 -1.67 7.81
N CYS A 645 0.58 -2.65 7.47
CA CYS A 645 -0.82 -2.45 7.08
C CYS A 645 -1.75 -2.36 8.30
N GLY A 646 -1.36 -2.93 9.43
CA GLY A 646 -2.22 -3.02 10.62
C GLY A 646 -1.87 -1.97 11.67
N VAL A 647 -0.78 -2.24 12.39
CA VAL A 647 -0.35 -1.43 13.55
C VAL A 647 -0.03 0.01 13.13
N PHE A 648 0.78 0.21 12.10
CA PHE A 648 1.20 1.55 11.71
C PHE A 648 0.08 2.37 11.05
N VAL A 649 -0.81 1.76 10.28
CA VAL A 649 -2.02 2.44 9.77
C VAL A 649 -2.89 2.90 10.93
N ALA A 650 -3.10 2.06 11.95
CA ALA A 650 -3.85 2.45 13.15
C ALA A 650 -3.17 3.60 13.91
N LEU A 651 -1.84 3.54 14.09
CA LEU A 651 -1.08 4.61 14.74
C LEU A 651 -1.15 5.93 13.97
N MET A 652 -0.96 5.90 12.65
CA MET A 652 -1.14 7.10 11.81
C MET A 652 -2.55 7.66 11.93
N LEU A 653 -3.58 6.81 11.99
CA LEU A 653 -4.96 7.26 12.14
C LEU A 653 -5.20 7.95 13.49
N LEU A 654 -4.60 7.43 14.58
CA LEU A 654 -4.63 8.06 15.89
C LEU A 654 -3.88 9.39 15.91
N CYS A 655 -2.67 9.44 15.34
CA CYS A 655 -1.85 10.64 15.29
C CYS A 655 -2.43 11.73 14.38
N SER A 656 -3.05 11.36 13.25
CA SER A 656 -3.73 12.31 12.37
C SER A 656 -4.92 13.01 13.04
N ALA A 657 -5.51 12.40 14.08
CA ALA A 657 -6.54 13.05 14.88
C ALA A 657 -6.00 14.04 15.92
N ALA A 658 -4.70 13.97 16.22
CA ALA A 658 -4.01 14.87 17.15
C ALA A 658 -3.44 16.12 16.46
N VAL A 659 -3.26 16.07 15.14
CA VAL A 659 -2.93 17.25 14.32
C VAL A 659 -4.15 18.17 14.36
N ALA A 660 -4.09 19.17 15.25
CA ALA A 660 -5.14 20.18 15.36
C ALA A 660 -5.31 20.87 13.99
N PRO A 661 -6.55 21.17 13.57
CA PRO A 661 -6.74 22.05 12.43
C PRO A 661 -5.97 23.34 12.72
N ARG A 662 -5.06 23.74 11.83
CA ARG A 662 -4.44 25.07 11.97
C ARG A 662 -5.60 26.07 12.07
N PRO A 663 -5.64 26.91 13.11
CA PRO A 663 -6.64 27.96 13.18
C PRO A 663 -6.57 28.72 11.87
N GLN A 664 -7.69 28.79 11.17
CA GLN A 664 -7.79 29.63 9.99
C GLN A 664 -7.43 31.03 10.49
N PRO A 665 -6.46 31.73 9.88
CA PRO A 665 -6.06 33.03 10.37
C PRO A 665 -7.32 33.89 10.43
N ASP A 666 -7.75 34.24 11.66
CA ASP A 666 -8.86 35.13 11.94
C ASP A 666 -8.42 36.55 11.58
N GLY A 667 -8.04 36.76 10.32
CA GLY A 667 -7.82 38.07 9.77
C GLY A 667 -9.11 38.87 9.98
N PRO A 668 -9.03 40.15 10.41
CA PRO A 668 -10.21 40.99 10.50
C PRO A 668 -10.91 40.93 9.14
N PRO A 669 -12.25 40.73 9.10
CA PRO A 669 -12.97 40.72 7.84
C PRO A 669 -12.68 42.03 7.12
N THR A 670 -11.83 41.99 6.10
CA THR A 670 -11.58 43.15 5.26
C THR A 670 -12.89 43.41 4.55
N ALA A 671 -13.49 44.57 4.81
CA ALA A 671 -14.81 44.95 4.28
C ALA A 671 -14.87 44.92 2.74
N ASP A 672 -13.72 44.90 2.08
CA ASP A 672 -13.61 44.87 0.62
C ASP A 672 -13.57 43.44 0.02
N ALA A 673 -13.44 42.38 0.83
CA ALA A 673 -13.44 41.00 0.34
C ALA A 673 -14.84 40.42 0.08
N GLU A 674 -15.90 41.18 0.40
CA GLU A 674 -17.28 40.73 0.28
C GLU A 674 -17.79 40.67 -1.19
N HIS A 675 -17.08 41.29 -2.14
CA HIS A 675 -17.54 41.38 -3.52
C HIS A 675 -16.92 40.41 -4.54
N ASP A 676 -15.75 39.83 -4.26
CA ASP A 676 -15.10 38.86 -5.17
C ASP A 676 -15.09 37.40 -4.66
N MET A 677 -15.66 37.13 -3.49
CA MET A 677 -16.06 35.77 -3.12
C MET A 677 -17.35 35.38 -3.85
N LEU A 678 -17.25 35.21 -5.17
CA LEU A 678 -18.08 34.21 -5.86
C LEU A 678 -18.06 32.96 -4.97
N PRO A 679 -19.22 32.35 -4.64
CA PRO A 679 -19.26 31.15 -3.82
C PRO A 679 -18.45 30.10 -4.54
N ASP A 680 -17.18 29.97 -4.14
CA ASP A 680 -16.21 29.09 -4.75
C ASP A 680 -16.84 27.71 -4.69
N ALA A 681 -17.39 27.29 -5.82
CA ALA A 681 -18.47 26.32 -5.90
C ALA A 681 -18.11 25.17 -4.99
N ALA A 682 -18.86 25.10 -3.89
CA ALA A 682 -18.62 24.27 -2.73
C ALA A 682 -17.63 23.15 -3.03
N THR A 683 -16.37 23.31 -2.61
CA THR A 683 -15.45 22.18 -2.51
C THR A 683 -16.05 21.28 -1.45
N THR A 684 -17.01 20.43 -1.87
CA THR A 684 -17.67 19.41 -1.07
C THR A 684 -16.66 18.32 -0.81
N VAL A 685 -15.61 18.66 -0.05
CA VAL A 685 -14.64 17.71 0.45
C VAL A 685 -15.46 16.73 1.28
N PRO A 686 -15.39 15.41 0.98
CA PRO A 686 -16.14 14.42 1.74
C PRO A 686 -15.92 14.59 3.23
N LEU A 687 -17.03 14.66 3.97
CA LEU A 687 -17.01 14.74 5.43
C LEU A 687 -16.13 13.60 5.97
N PRO A 688 -15.03 13.92 6.67
CA PRO A 688 -14.16 12.91 7.27
C PRO A 688 -14.97 12.05 8.23
N LEU A 689 -14.51 10.81 8.47
CA LEU A 689 -15.13 9.95 9.47
C LEU A 689 -15.25 10.71 10.81
N PRO A 690 -16.37 10.57 11.53
CA PRO A 690 -16.48 11.13 12.87
C PRO A 690 -15.30 10.66 13.72
N ARG A 691 -14.68 11.57 14.48
CA ARG A 691 -13.45 11.27 15.24
C ARG A 691 -13.59 10.04 16.15
N ALA A 692 -14.77 9.83 16.74
CA ALA A 692 -15.06 8.66 17.55
C ALA A 692 -14.99 7.35 16.73
N VAL A 693 -15.53 7.34 15.51
CA VAL A 693 -15.49 6.17 14.61
C VAL A 693 -14.05 5.91 14.15
N ALA A 694 -13.31 6.96 13.75
CA ALA A 694 -11.91 6.81 13.35
C ALA A 694 -11.04 6.24 14.48
N ARG A 695 -11.24 6.69 15.73
CA ARG A 695 -10.56 6.13 16.91
C ARG A 695 -10.97 4.68 17.19
N ALA A 696 -12.26 4.36 17.10
CA ALA A 696 -12.75 2.99 17.30
C ALA A 696 -12.15 2.02 16.27
N VAL A 697 -12.11 2.43 15.00
CA VAL A 697 -11.44 1.67 13.93
C VAL A 697 -9.96 1.51 14.24
N ALA A 698 -9.26 2.59 14.63
CA ALA A 698 -7.84 2.52 14.95
C ALA A 698 -7.54 1.57 16.12
N TYR A 699 -8.29 1.65 17.23
CA TYR A 699 -8.11 0.75 18.38
C TYR A 699 -8.46 -0.70 18.05
N GLY A 700 -9.52 -0.93 17.26
CA GLY A 700 -9.87 -2.26 16.78
C GLY A 700 -8.77 -2.89 15.92
N CYS A 701 -8.24 -2.13 14.96
CA CYS A 701 -7.09 -2.55 14.16
C CYS A 701 -5.85 -2.78 15.03
N LEU A 702 -5.53 -1.86 15.95
CA LEU A 702 -4.36 -1.99 16.83
C LEU A 702 -4.45 -3.23 17.73
N GLY A 703 -5.64 -3.53 18.28
CA GLY A 703 -5.86 -4.73 19.08
C GLY A 703 -5.68 -6.02 18.28
N PHE A 704 -6.32 -6.12 17.11
CA PHE A 704 -6.21 -7.30 16.26
C PHE A 704 -4.81 -7.49 15.68
N PHE A 705 -4.23 -6.48 15.04
CA PHE A 705 -2.92 -6.59 14.41
C PHE A 705 -1.78 -6.60 15.43
N GLY A 706 -1.94 -5.94 16.59
CA GLY A 706 -1.02 -6.09 17.71
C GLY A 706 -0.98 -7.53 18.22
N PHE A 707 -2.14 -8.18 18.33
CA PHE A 707 -2.23 -9.62 18.62
C PHE A 707 -1.58 -10.47 17.52
N ALA A 708 -1.82 -10.15 16.24
CA ALA A 708 -1.20 -10.88 15.13
C ALA A 708 0.33 -10.77 15.13
N VAL A 709 0.89 -9.57 15.34
CA VAL A 709 2.33 -9.34 15.48
C VAL A 709 2.89 -10.08 16.70
N ALA A 710 2.18 -10.08 17.83
CA ALA A 710 2.59 -10.86 18.99
C ALA A 710 2.58 -12.36 18.67
N ALA A 711 1.56 -12.86 17.96
CA ALA A 711 1.52 -14.24 17.51
C ALA A 711 2.68 -14.57 16.57
N ASP A 712 3.01 -13.70 15.60
CA ASP A 712 4.21 -13.84 14.75
C ASP A 712 5.49 -13.93 15.61
N ALA A 713 5.66 -13.02 16.57
CA ALA A 713 6.86 -12.96 17.41
C ALA A 713 6.99 -14.15 18.39
N PHE A 714 5.90 -14.59 19.01
CA PHE A 714 5.93 -15.67 20.01
C PHE A 714 5.85 -17.06 19.40
N TRP A 715 5.13 -17.23 18.29
CA TRP A 715 4.95 -18.54 17.65
C TRP A 715 6.06 -18.84 16.64
N TRP A 716 6.33 -17.90 15.74
CA TRP A 716 7.17 -18.17 14.57
C TRP A 716 8.67 -18.07 14.87
N LEU A 717 9.14 -16.85 15.21
CA LEU A 717 9.91 -16.66 16.43
C LEU A 717 10.83 -17.81 16.91
N PRO A 718 10.49 -18.36 18.10
CA PRO A 718 11.17 -19.49 18.70
C PRO A 718 11.11 -20.79 17.87
N HIS A 719 9.97 -21.10 17.25
CA HIS A 719 9.80 -22.37 16.53
C HIS A 719 10.63 -22.43 15.24
N ARG A 720 11.22 -21.35 14.74
CA ARG A 720 12.16 -21.44 13.62
C ARG A 720 13.60 -21.19 14.04
N LEU A 721 13.85 -20.28 14.97
CA LEU A 721 15.20 -20.03 15.47
C LEU A 721 15.76 -21.19 16.30
N PHE A 722 14.94 -21.85 17.14
CA PHE A 722 15.43 -22.93 18.02
C PHE A 722 15.17 -24.32 17.50
N SER A 723 14.28 -24.45 16.51
CA SER A 723 13.89 -25.72 15.91
C SER A 723 14.79 -26.14 14.74
N GLY A 724 15.65 -25.23 14.26
CA GLY A 724 16.56 -25.42 13.11
C GLY A 724 17.82 -26.25 13.40
N GLY A 725 17.77 -27.15 14.39
CA GLY A 725 18.89 -28.00 14.80
C GLY A 725 18.80 -29.45 14.34
N GLY A 726 18.09 -29.77 13.25
CA GLY A 726 17.92 -31.13 12.73
C GLY A 726 18.07 -31.21 11.23
#